data_AF-A0A5C9BRJ9-F1
#
_entry.id   AF-A0A5C9BRJ9-F1
#
_cell.length_a   1.000
_cell.length_b   1.000
_cell.length_c   1.000
_cell.angle_alpha   90.00
_cell.angle_beta   90.00
_cell.angle_gamma   90.00
#
_symmetry.space_group_name_H-M   'P 1'
#
loop_
_entity.id
_entity.type
_entity.pdbx_description
1 polymer ?
#
loop_
_entity_poly.entity_id
_entity_poly.type
_entity_poly.pdbx_seq_one_letter_code
_entity_poly.pdbx_strand_id
1 'polypeptide(L)'
;MEDILERVSGPSAPLIKCPRPPIGEGEITALMHNLQDESTFRGVWTLADNGSPVAILHALDEKNFRAARTSMTGVLVWNWPTHFGKLLSFALVIPGEHSPRIFVPDDSALARAVSECGRIAFAVSYGKQLSPFYLADFTKHPEHPDMLEALRAVLRFENDEHFLFRDNELSFWLLMYNNKMHWNADLPLKDAMRARWAYNYASVIKTVNSELLDVRAHGLLNDAYANDDARANAPVVMPFFDEVMRAIISPSTTTADALKMVSSAIPDPAKMGDLVSGIFTSFKKEVLTDQLKWVVRDLLWASLWSPAVTKSGLRRPWFDGRNESGDVAVRYIDLDPTALGEDARWYWAGFEFQELFDIGNVITGKDVPIPRIPLYQQLADLKLECTEAEAADAISELLAEARENRQWSAPWGARVQIDVGALKYLDIYEIEGEFIALFRGLHERFMMVPVNVSSGNYSPPFILKAEEDIEDKEKIEENTQAALALVLIVASVVRDFLVVEDRQSQFVARPAKLPRCATNQALSIIYLPRVRYLHPNIGAFNKALAGDTHHAAHDVNPHLRKAEKASAAQMLLAMRYGFSVPRGYTFVRPHRRGDAVAQERQRLYRSRSASAILYRALAKAPSGSRPAWFDFEKDVAAVLSQMGLRIIHQAASRNGDGGVDIYAHDEAEDRVWAVQCKCYASAQKVGPDVVRELAGSLHRYPEGTRGMIVTTSSFTAGALEEAAVLNIKTIDGLQFIALGKKAGKIAESNSYSA
;
A
#
# COMPACT_ATOMS: atom_id res chain seq x y z
N MET A 1 -37.80 -1.11 21.54
CA MET A 1 -38.66 -2.26 21.18
C MET A 1 -39.89 -1.75 20.44
N GLU A 2 -40.60 -0.75 20.99
CA GLU A 2 -41.62 0.03 20.23
C GLU A 2 -41.02 0.70 18.98
N ASP A 3 -39.89 1.41 19.08
CA ASP A 3 -39.25 2.07 17.92
C ASP A 3 -38.73 1.14 16.79
N ILE A 4 -38.51 -0.16 17.05
CA ILE A 4 -38.05 -1.14 16.04
C ILE A 4 -39.25 -1.91 15.46
N LEU A 5 -40.27 -2.20 16.28
CA LEU A 5 -41.51 -2.83 15.81
C LEU A 5 -42.41 -1.85 15.07
N GLU A 6 -42.43 -0.55 15.45
CA GLU A 6 -43.17 0.50 14.73
C GLU A 6 -42.50 0.90 13.41
N ARG A 7 -41.20 0.63 13.23
CA ARG A 7 -40.45 0.94 12.00
C ARG A 7 -40.28 -0.24 11.04
N VAL A 8 -40.46 -1.48 11.50
CA VAL A 8 -40.23 -2.68 10.70
C VAL A 8 -41.54 -3.45 10.53
N SER A 9 -42.29 -3.09 9.49
CA SER A 9 -43.48 -3.78 8.99
C SER A 9 -43.12 -5.13 8.32
N GLY A 10 -42.52 -6.06 9.08
CA GLY A 10 -42.06 -7.36 8.58
C GLY A 10 -42.80 -8.56 9.20
N PRO A 11 -42.89 -9.71 8.52
CA PRO A 11 -43.51 -10.92 9.06
C PRO A 11 -42.80 -11.39 10.34
N SER A 12 -43.58 -11.77 11.34
CA SER A 12 -43.04 -12.18 12.64
C SER A 12 -43.80 -13.37 13.24
N ALA A 13 -43.14 -14.07 14.16
CA ALA A 13 -43.77 -15.14 14.95
C ALA A 13 -43.18 -15.23 16.36
N PRO A 14 -43.99 -15.56 17.39
CA PRO A 14 -43.48 -15.84 18.72
C PRO A 14 -42.61 -17.10 18.71
N LEU A 15 -41.57 -17.12 19.56
CA LEU A 15 -40.70 -18.28 19.73
C LEU A 15 -41.15 -19.10 20.93
N ILE A 16 -41.50 -20.36 20.69
CA ILE A 16 -41.92 -21.30 21.74
C ILE A 16 -40.85 -22.36 21.91
N LYS A 17 -40.36 -22.54 23.14
CA LYS A 17 -39.42 -23.62 23.44
C LYS A 17 -40.04 -24.97 23.08
N CYS A 18 -39.34 -25.77 22.30
CA CYS A 18 -39.84 -27.04 21.78
C CYS A 18 -38.88 -28.21 22.11
N PRO A 19 -39.35 -29.46 22.04
CA PRO A 19 -38.47 -30.62 22.03
C PRO A 19 -37.48 -30.53 20.85
N ARG A 20 -36.34 -31.21 21.00
CA ARG A 20 -35.36 -31.32 19.93
C ARG A 20 -36.04 -31.82 18.64
N PRO A 21 -35.85 -31.15 17.48
CA PRO A 21 -36.36 -31.63 16.20
C PRO A 21 -35.79 -33.01 15.85
N PRO A 22 -36.43 -33.79 14.95
CA PRO A 22 -35.99 -35.14 14.59
C PRO A 22 -34.74 -35.10 13.69
N ILE A 23 -33.61 -34.70 14.28
CA ILE A 23 -32.27 -34.61 13.69
C ILE A 23 -31.29 -35.36 14.59
N GLY A 24 -30.54 -36.28 13.98
CA GLY A 24 -29.62 -37.19 14.68
C GLY A 24 -28.49 -36.45 15.41
N GLU A 25 -27.88 -37.08 16.42
CA GLU A 25 -26.74 -36.48 17.13
C GLU A 25 -25.52 -36.24 16.24
N GLY A 26 -25.26 -37.16 15.30
CA GLY A 26 -24.19 -36.98 14.30
C GLY A 26 -24.43 -35.75 13.41
N GLU A 27 -25.69 -35.49 13.01
CA GLU A 27 -26.04 -34.35 12.16
C GLU A 27 -25.91 -33.02 12.91
N ILE A 28 -26.37 -32.94 14.17
CA ILE A 28 -26.13 -31.74 14.99
C ILE A 28 -24.64 -31.49 15.19
N THR A 29 -23.86 -32.56 15.41
CA THR A 29 -22.40 -32.42 15.56
C THR A 29 -21.78 -31.89 14.26
N ALA A 30 -22.23 -32.36 13.11
CA ALA A 30 -21.79 -31.86 11.80
C ALA A 30 -22.19 -30.40 11.56
N LEU A 31 -23.43 -30.02 11.88
CA LEU A 31 -23.89 -28.62 11.80
C LEU A 31 -23.07 -27.72 12.71
N MET A 32 -22.83 -28.13 13.95
CA MET A 32 -22.01 -27.36 14.90
C MET A 32 -20.55 -27.25 14.47
N HIS A 33 -20.01 -28.28 13.81
CA HIS A 33 -18.69 -28.19 13.19
C HIS A 33 -18.67 -27.17 12.05
N ASN A 34 -19.62 -27.27 11.11
CA ASN A 34 -19.72 -26.32 9.98
C ASN A 34 -19.92 -24.88 10.47
N LEU A 35 -20.73 -24.70 11.52
CA LEU A 35 -20.97 -23.38 12.10
C LEU A 35 -19.67 -22.74 12.62
N GLN A 36 -18.67 -23.50 13.07
CA GLN A 36 -17.39 -22.93 13.51
C GLN A 36 -16.59 -22.30 12.36
N ASP A 37 -16.80 -22.77 11.13
CA ASP A 37 -16.15 -22.24 9.93
C ASP A 37 -16.95 -21.11 9.27
N GLU A 38 -18.21 -20.92 9.69
CA GLU A 38 -19.10 -19.89 9.16
C GLU A 38 -18.92 -18.54 9.84
N SER A 39 -19.30 -17.49 9.10
CA SER A 39 -19.32 -16.12 9.64
C SER A 39 -20.45 -15.95 10.66
N THR A 40 -20.26 -15.06 11.65
CA THR A 40 -21.22 -14.78 12.74
C THR A 40 -22.67 -14.64 12.28
N PHE A 41 -22.92 -14.10 11.08
CA PHE A 41 -24.27 -13.87 10.57
C PHE A 41 -24.77 -14.88 9.53
N ARG A 42 -23.96 -15.86 9.11
CA ARG A 42 -24.38 -16.86 8.11
C ARG A 42 -25.18 -18.02 8.68
N GLY A 43 -24.96 -18.36 9.96
CA GLY A 43 -25.56 -19.53 10.60
C GLY A 43 -25.38 -20.82 9.80
N VAL A 44 -26.03 -21.89 10.23
CA VAL A 44 -26.16 -23.15 9.47
C VAL A 44 -27.57 -23.67 9.56
N TRP A 45 -27.98 -24.52 8.63
CA TRP A 45 -29.31 -25.09 8.63
C TRP A 45 -29.34 -26.46 7.94
N THR A 46 -30.39 -27.22 8.21
CA THR A 46 -30.70 -28.50 7.58
C THR A 46 -32.22 -28.67 7.44
N LEU A 47 -32.64 -29.69 6.69
CA LEU A 47 -34.00 -30.22 6.74
C LEU A 47 -33.95 -31.54 7.51
N ALA A 48 -34.72 -31.64 8.58
CA ALA A 48 -34.86 -32.87 9.35
C ALA A 48 -35.44 -34.01 8.47
N ASP A 49 -35.39 -35.26 8.95
CA ASP A 49 -35.86 -36.44 8.21
C ASP A 49 -37.32 -36.32 7.71
N ASN A 50 -38.14 -35.54 8.41
CA ASN A 50 -39.54 -35.26 8.07
C ASN A 50 -39.73 -34.00 7.20
N GLY A 51 -38.65 -33.42 6.67
CA GLY A 51 -38.64 -32.18 5.89
C GLY A 51 -38.73 -30.89 6.72
N SER A 52 -38.75 -30.96 8.06
CA SER A 52 -38.87 -29.76 8.90
C SER A 52 -37.58 -28.95 8.89
N PRO A 53 -37.62 -27.64 8.62
CA PRO A 53 -36.43 -26.81 8.59
C PRO A 53 -35.92 -26.52 10.01
N VAL A 54 -34.60 -26.68 10.18
CA VAL A 54 -33.90 -26.40 11.44
C VAL A 54 -32.67 -25.54 11.16
N ALA A 55 -32.50 -24.45 11.91
CA ALA A 55 -31.36 -23.56 11.81
C ALA A 55 -30.63 -23.42 13.15
N ILE A 56 -29.31 -23.33 13.09
CA ILE A 56 -28.44 -23.02 14.23
C ILE A 56 -27.69 -21.73 13.94
N LEU A 57 -27.78 -20.77 14.85
CA LEU A 57 -27.29 -19.41 14.70
C LEU A 57 -26.14 -19.14 15.67
N HIS A 58 -25.25 -18.21 15.34
CA HIS A 58 -24.27 -17.72 16.31
C HIS A 58 -24.91 -16.72 17.28
N ALA A 59 -24.57 -16.85 18.56
CA ALA A 59 -24.55 -15.70 19.45
C ALA A 59 -23.31 -14.87 19.17
N LEU A 60 -23.45 -13.54 19.22
CA LEU A 60 -22.34 -12.61 19.01
C LEU A 60 -21.24 -12.79 20.06
N ASP A 61 -21.64 -12.92 21.32
CA ASP A 61 -20.76 -13.10 22.46
C ASP A 61 -21.43 -13.98 23.54
N GLU A 62 -20.71 -14.24 24.63
CA GLU A 62 -21.24 -15.05 25.73
C GLU A 62 -22.45 -14.40 26.42
N LYS A 63 -22.49 -13.06 26.52
CA LYS A 63 -23.60 -12.32 27.14
C LYS A 63 -24.87 -12.52 26.32
N ASN A 64 -24.76 -12.37 25.01
CA ASN A 64 -25.81 -12.59 24.03
C ASN A 64 -26.31 -14.04 24.08
N PHE A 65 -25.40 -15.01 24.18
CA PHE A 65 -25.76 -16.41 24.31
C PHE A 65 -26.56 -16.71 25.59
N ARG A 66 -26.15 -16.14 26.73
CA ARG A 66 -26.89 -16.29 27.99
C ARG A 66 -28.29 -15.70 27.88
N ALA A 67 -28.43 -14.52 27.27
CA ALA A 67 -29.72 -13.89 27.03
C ALA A 67 -30.60 -14.71 26.06
N ALA A 68 -30.01 -15.30 25.02
CA ALA A 68 -30.73 -16.16 24.08
C ALA A 68 -31.41 -17.34 24.78
N ARG A 69 -30.77 -17.92 25.81
CA ARG A 69 -31.32 -19.07 26.55
C ARG A 69 -32.54 -18.74 27.41
N THR A 70 -32.76 -17.48 27.77
CA THR A 70 -33.78 -17.10 28.76
C THR A 70 -34.80 -16.11 28.23
N SER A 71 -34.45 -15.30 27.24
CA SER A 71 -35.14 -14.04 26.94
C SER A 71 -35.51 -13.88 25.46
N MET A 72 -35.43 -14.94 24.64
CA MET A 72 -35.92 -14.88 23.26
C MET A 72 -37.44 -14.78 23.22
N THR A 73 -37.96 -13.79 22.49
CA THR A 73 -39.40 -13.50 22.44
C THR A 73 -40.05 -13.86 21.10
N GLY A 74 -39.34 -13.70 19.99
CA GLY A 74 -39.88 -13.93 18.66
C GLY A 74 -38.82 -13.98 17.58
N VAL A 75 -39.26 -14.21 16.34
CA VAL A 75 -38.43 -14.11 15.14
C VAL A 75 -39.01 -13.05 14.21
N LEU A 76 -38.13 -12.25 13.62
CA LEU A 76 -38.45 -11.31 12.55
C LEU A 76 -37.86 -11.84 11.24
N VAL A 77 -38.68 -11.84 10.19
CA VAL A 77 -38.26 -12.22 8.84
C VAL A 77 -38.17 -10.98 7.99
N TRP A 78 -37.08 -10.85 7.24
CA TRP A 78 -36.88 -9.72 6.34
C TRP A 78 -36.19 -10.16 5.05
N ASN A 79 -36.56 -9.51 3.94
CA ASN A 79 -35.92 -9.71 2.64
C ASN A 79 -35.03 -8.49 2.33
N TRP A 80 -33.76 -8.76 2.08
CA TRP A 80 -32.72 -7.77 1.83
C TRP A 80 -32.34 -7.79 0.35
N PRO A 81 -32.94 -6.90 -0.47
CA PRO A 81 -32.51 -6.75 -1.85
C PRO A 81 -31.12 -6.12 -1.90
N THR A 82 -30.28 -6.65 -2.78
CA THR A 82 -28.96 -6.12 -3.11
C THR A 82 -28.82 -6.02 -4.62
N HIS A 83 -27.74 -5.40 -5.10
CA HIS A 83 -27.44 -5.38 -6.54
C HIS A 83 -27.16 -6.77 -7.13
N PHE A 84 -26.89 -7.77 -6.27
CA PHE A 84 -26.44 -9.09 -6.65
C PHE A 84 -27.42 -10.22 -6.31
N GLY A 85 -28.64 -9.88 -5.92
CA GLY A 85 -29.64 -10.84 -5.47
C GLY A 85 -30.29 -10.44 -4.15
N LYS A 86 -31.10 -11.35 -3.61
CA LYS A 86 -31.89 -11.16 -2.40
C LYS A 86 -31.45 -12.13 -1.31
N LEU A 87 -31.35 -11.62 -0.08
CA LEU A 87 -31.06 -12.42 1.09
C LEU A 87 -32.22 -12.33 2.08
N LEU A 88 -32.69 -13.47 2.53
CA LEU A 88 -33.64 -13.57 3.62
C LEU A 88 -32.90 -13.65 4.94
N SER A 89 -33.34 -12.87 5.91
CA SER A 89 -32.87 -13.00 7.28
C SER A 89 -33.96 -13.51 8.20
N PHE A 90 -33.61 -14.48 9.06
CA PHE A 90 -34.39 -14.79 10.26
C PHE A 90 -33.62 -14.26 11.46
N ALA A 91 -34.16 -13.22 12.13
CA ALA A 91 -33.54 -12.58 13.27
C ALA A 91 -34.29 -12.90 14.56
N LEU A 92 -33.61 -13.52 15.52
CA LEU A 92 -34.18 -13.87 16.81
C LEU A 92 -34.16 -12.65 17.73
N VAL A 93 -35.32 -12.26 18.22
CA VAL A 93 -35.51 -11.07 19.05
C VAL A 93 -35.12 -11.40 20.49
N ILE A 94 -34.10 -10.70 20.99
CA ILE A 94 -33.68 -10.72 22.39
C ILE A 94 -33.75 -9.29 22.91
N PRO A 95 -34.71 -8.93 23.77
CA PRO A 95 -34.84 -7.57 24.27
C PRO A 95 -33.56 -7.09 24.96
N GLY A 96 -33.03 -5.94 24.53
CA GLY A 96 -31.84 -5.31 25.12
C GLY A 96 -30.49 -5.88 24.66
N GLU A 97 -30.48 -6.87 23.76
CA GLU A 97 -29.26 -7.48 23.23
C GLU A 97 -29.29 -7.56 21.69
N HIS A 98 -28.14 -7.87 21.07
CA HIS A 98 -28.09 -8.10 19.62
C HIS A 98 -28.91 -9.33 19.22
N SER A 99 -29.59 -9.29 18.08
CA SER A 99 -30.34 -10.43 17.57
C SER A 99 -29.43 -11.43 16.84
N PRO A 100 -29.31 -12.69 17.33
CA PRO A 100 -28.79 -13.79 16.52
C PRO A 100 -29.58 -13.86 15.23
N ARG A 101 -28.88 -13.98 14.10
CA ARG A 101 -29.53 -14.05 12.79
C ARG A 101 -28.82 -15.01 11.85
N ILE A 102 -29.58 -15.49 10.89
CA ILE A 102 -29.11 -16.25 9.74
C ILE A 102 -29.50 -15.50 8.47
N PHE A 103 -28.58 -15.41 7.51
CA PHE A 103 -28.87 -14.93 6.16
C PHE A 103 -28.80 -16.09 5.17
N VAL A 104 -29.84 -16.27 4.37
CA VAL A 104 -29.89 -17.29 3.31
C VAL A 104 -30.37 -16.68 2.00
N PRO A 105 -29.95 -17.21 0.84
CA PRO A 105 -30.54 -16.83 -0.45
C PRO A 105 -32.05 -17.00 -0.45
N ASP A 106 -32.74 -16.09 -1.15
CA ASP A 106 -34.20 -16.11 -1.33
C ASP A 106 -34.72 -17.41 -1.97
N ASP A 107 -33.91 -18.02 -2.83
CA ASP A 107 -34.18 -19.27 -3.54
C ASP A 107 -33.67 -20.53 -2.83
N SER A 108 -33.14 -20.40 -1.61
CA SER A 108 -32.60 -21.54 -0.85
C SER A 108 -33.66 -22.59 -0.52
N ALA A 109 -33.24 -23.85 -0.35
CA ALA A 109 -34.17 -24.91 0.08
C ALA A 109 -34.72 -24.67 1.50
N LEU A 110 -34.00 -23.93 2.36
CA LEU A 110 -34.55 -23.44 3.63
C LEU A 110 -35.74 -22.52 3.40
N ALA A 111 -35.56 -21.48 2.57
CA ALA A 111 -36.62 -20.51 2.29
C ALA A 111 -37.87 -21.18 1.71
N ARG A 112 -37.68 -22.13 0.79
CA ARG A 112 -38.77 -22.94 0.22
C ARG A 112 -39.48 -23.77 1.28
N ALA A 113 -38.74 -24.55 2.07
CA ALA A 113 -39.33 -25.39 3.12
C ALA A 113 -40.12 -24.56 4.14
N VAL A 114 -39.60 -23.41 4.56
CA VAL A 114 -40.28 -22.49 5.49
C VAL A 114 -41.55 -21.89 4.86
N SER A 115 -41.50 -21.50 3.57
CA SER A 115 -42.67 -21.00 2.82
C SER A 115 -43.81 -22.03 2.76
N GLU A 116 -43.45 -23.30 2.57
CA GLU A 116 -44.39 -24.42 2.44
C GLU A 116 -45.00 -24.80 3.79
N CYS A 117 -44.17 -25.07 4.79
CA CYS A 117 -44.65 -25.57 6.09
C CYS A 117 -45.03 -24.49 7.10
N GLY A 118 -44.61 -23.23 6.89
CA GLY A 118 -44.88 -22.10 7.77
C GLY A 118 -44.22 -22.19 9.15
N ARG A 119 -43.22 -23.06 9.32
CA ARG A 119 -42.56 -23.36 10.59
C ARG A 119 -41.05 -23.43 10.44
N ILE A 120 -40.32 -23.11 11.49
CA ILE A 120 -38.86 -23.31 11.56
C ILE A 120 -38.41 -23.42 13.01
N ALA A 121 -37.52 -24.37 13.27
CA ALA A 121 -36.88 -24.53 14.57
C ALA A 121 -35.50 -23.87 14.60
N PHE A 122 -35.19 -23.19 15.69
CA PHE A 122 -33.94 -22.48 15.91
C PHE A 122 -33.23 -22.96 17.16
N ALA A 123 -31.90 -22.99 17.09
CA ALA A 123 -31.03 -22.97 18.25
C ALA A 123 -29.95 -21.90 18.08
N VAL A 124 -29.42 -21.40 19.18
CA VAL A 124 -28.32 -20.44 19.21
C VAL A 124 -27.10 -21.13 19.82
N SER A 125 -25.93 -20.87 19.28
CA SER A 125 -24.66 -21.47 19.68
C SER A 125 -23.63 -20.41 20.09
N TYR A 126 -22.82 -20.74 21.09
CA TYR A 126 -21.59 -20.00 21.42
C TYR A 126 -20.46 -20.98 21.75
N GLY A 127 -19.44 -21.00 20.90
CA GLY A 127 -18.40 -22.03 20.94
C GLY A 127 -18.98 -23.43 20.74
N LYS A 128 -18.86 -24.30 21.75
CA LYS A 128 -19.42 -25.66 21.74
C LYS A 128 -20.78 -25.77 22.43
N GLN A 129 -21.29 -24.68 23.00
CA GLN A 129 -22.53 -24.68 23.75
C GLN A 129 -23.71 -24.41 22.82
N LEU A 130 -24.84 -25.06 23.09
CA LEU A 130 -26.09 -24.92 22.32
C LEU A 130 -27.25 -24.55 23.26
N SER A 131 -28.10 -23.64 22.84
CA SER A 131 -29.36 -23.34 23.53
C SER A 131 -30.35 -24.51 23.41
N PRO A 132 -31.46 -24.50 24.17
CA PRO A 132 -32.64 -25.28 23.79
C PRO A 132 -33.13 -24.90 22.39
N PHE A 133 -33.97 -25.75 21.79
CA PHE A 133 -34.63 -25.43 20.53
C PHE A 133 -35.89 -24.60 20.77
N TYR A 134 -36.15 -23.68 19.84
CA TYR A 134 -37.32 -22.81 19.81
C TYR A 134 -37.99 -22.93 18.46
N LEU A 135 -39.32 -23.10 18.44
CA LEU A 135 -40.11 -23.18 17.24
C LEU A 135 -40.75 -21.82 16.97
N ALA A 136 -40.58 -21.31 15.76
CA ALA A 136 -41.42 -20.27 15.20
C ALA A 136 -42.52 -20.94 14.35
N ASP A 137 -43.77 -20.59 14.61
CA ASP A 137 -44.93 -21.09 13.86
C ASP A 137 -45.75 -19.89 13.33
N PHE A 138 -45.57 -19.61 12.04
CA PHE A 138 -46.29 -18.55 11.32
C PHE A 138 -47.73 -18.97 10.98
N THR A 139 -48.10 -20.25 11.17
CA THR A 139 -49.46 -20.75 10.89
C THR A 139 -50.45 -20.48 12.01
N LYS A 140 -49.96 -20.07 13.19
CA LYS A 140 -50.77 -19.95 14.43
C LYS A 140 -50.50 -18.65 15.18
N HIS A 141 -50.33 -17.53 14.46
CA HIS A 141 -50.09 -16.25 15.12
C HIS A 141 -51.36 -15.76 15.85
N PRO A 142 -51.32 -15.50 17.17
CA PRO A 142 -52.52 -15.19 17.95
C PRO A 142 -53.25 -13.92 17.52
N GLU A 143 -52.49 -12.90 17.10
CA GLU A 143 -53.00 -11.55 16.81
C GLU A 143 -53.11 -11.24 15.31
N HIS A 144 -52.52 -12.07 14.45
CA HIS A 144 -52.35 -11.78 13.01
C HIS A 144 -52.48 -13.07 12.18
N PRO A 145 -53.70 -13.56 11.90
CA PRO A 145 -53.92 -14.84 11.25
C PRO A 145 -53.36 -14.93 9.81
N ASP A 146 -53.07 -13.79 9.19
CA ASP A 146 -52.47 -13.60 7.87
C ASP A 146 -50.93 -13.68 7.86
N MET A 147 -50.28 -13.94 9.00
CA MET A 147 -48.81 -13.95 9.10
C MET A 147 -48.11 -14.94 8.16
N LEU A 148 -48.71 -16.09 7.88
CA LEU A 148 -48.18 -17.03 6.89
C LEU A 148 -48.22 -16.43 5.47
N GLU A 149 -49.27 -15.68 5.15
CA GLU A 149 -49.41 -15.03 3.86
C GLU A 149 -48.44 -13.84 3.74
N ALA A 150 -48.26 -13.07 4.82
CA ALA A 150 -47.26 -12.03 4.91
C ALA A 150 -45.83 -12.59 4.77
N LEU A 151 -45.53 -13.71 5.44
CA LEU A 151 -44.26 -14.43 5.28
C LEU A 151 -44.06 -14.84 3.83
N ARG A 152 -45.07 -15.48 3.22
CA ARG A 152 -45.02 -15.88 1.81
C ARG A 152 -44.84 -14.67 0.89
N ALA A 153 -45.45 -13.53 1.19
CA ALA A 153 -45.27 -12.31 0.40
C ALA A 153 -43.83 -11.80 0.44
N VAL A 154 -43.18 -11.83 1.60
CA VAL A 154 -41.74 -11.49 1.73
C VAL A 154 -40.85 -12.52 1.01
N LEU A 155 -41.31 -13.77 0.90
CA LEU A 155 -40.67 -14.84 0.15
C LEU A 155 -41.06 -14.86 -1.36
N ARG A 156 -42.01 -14.03 -1.81
CA ARG A 156 -42.50 -14.04 -3.21
C ARG A 156 -41.51 -13.35 -4.14
N PHE A 157 -41.40 -13.95 -5.32
CA PHE A 157 -40.53 -13.54 -6.42
C PHE A 157 -41.24 -12.46 -7.26
N GLU A 158 -40.99 -11.19 -7.00
CA GLU A 158 -41.33 -10.15 -7.98
C GLU A 158 -40.26 -10.16 -9.08
N ASN A 159 -40.69 -10.48 -10.32
CA ASN A 159 -39.84 -10.59 -11.52
C ASN A 159 -39.35 -9.23 -12.07
N ASP A 160 -39.82 -8.12 -11.50
CA ASP A 160 -39.62 -6.77 -12.03
C ASP A 160 -38.35 -6.07 -11.48
N GLU A 161 -37.55 -6.75 -10.65
CA GLU A 161 -36.31 -6.19 -10.10
C GLU A 161 -35.09 -6.51 -10.98
N HIS A 162 -34.43 -5.47 -11.48
CA HIS A 162 -33.20 -5.60 -12.27
C HIS A 162 -31.96 -5.73 -11.37
N PHE A 163 -31.55 -6.97 -11.07
CA PHE A 163 -30.21 -7.24 -10.54
C PHE A 163 -29.15 -6.98 -11.62
N LEU A 164 -27.93 -6.64 -11.21
CA LEU A 164 -26.78 -6.66 -12.12
C LEU A 164 -26.51 -8.11 -12.57
N PHE A 165 -26.47 -9.04 -11.60
CA PHE A 165 -26.47 -10.49 -11.78
C PHE A 165 -26.61 -11.19 -10.42
N ARG A 166 -26.95 -12.48 -10.37
CA ARG A 166 -27.04 -13.23 -9.10
C ARG A 166 -25.65 -13.70 -8.61
N ASP A 167 -25.27 -13.29 -7.40
CA ASP A 167 -24.14 -13.80 -6.64
C ASP A 167 -24.44 -13.73 -5.13
N ASN A 168 -24.68 -14.89 -4.53
CA ASN A 168 -25.09 -15.00 -3.12
C ASN A 168 -23.98 -14.61 -2.14
N GLU A 169 -22.73 -14.90 -2.48
CA GLU A 169 -21.61 -14.61 -1.61
C GLU A 169 -21.32 -13.11 -1.58
N LEU A 170 -21.30 -12.49 -2.76
CA LEU A 170 -21.14 -11.05 -2.91
C LEU A 170 -22.31 -10.29 -2.27
N SER A 171 -23.55 -10.76 -2.46
CA SER A 171 -24.74 -10.21 -1.79
C SER A 171 -24.57 -10.19 -0.28
N PHE A 172 -24.08 -11.30 0.30
CA PHE A 172 -23.92 -11.43 1.75
C PHE A 172 -22.89 -10.44 2.28
N TRP A 173 -21.69 -10.42 1.71
CA TRP A 173 -20.62 -9.54 2.18
C TRP A 173 -20.95 -8.07 1.94
N LEU A 174 -21.62 -7.73 0.84
CA LEU A 174 -22.09 -6.37 0.58
C LEU A 174 -23.09 -5.93 1.66
N LEU A 175 -24.02 -6.81 2.03
CA LEU A 175 -25.01 -6.55 3.06
C LEU A 175 -24.36 -6.36 4.44
N MET A 176 -23.30 -7.12 4.75
CA MET A 176 -22.56 -6.97 6.00
C MET A 176 -21.85 -5.62 6.12
N TYR A 177 -21.47 -5.01 5.00
CA TYR A 177 -20.90 -3.66 4.96
C TYR A 177 -21.97 -2.55 4.99
N ASN A 178 -23.26 -2.86 5.10
CA ASN A 178 -24.31 -1.85 5.07
C ASN A 178 -24.16 -0.83 6.22
N ASN A 179 -23.77 0.40 5.86
CA ASN A 179 -23.50 1.49 6.79
C ASN A 179 -24.70 1.86 7.68
N LYS A 180 -25.94 1.52 7.29
CA LYS A 180 -27.13 1.79 8.11
C LYS A 180 -27.29 0.81 9.27
N MET A 181 -26.81 -0.42 9.10
CA MET A 181 -26.99 -1.52 10.05
C MET A 181 -25.79 -1.72 10.98
N HIS A 182 -24.62 -1.21 10.59
CA HIS A 182 -23.37 -1.25 11.36
C HIS A 182 -22.86 -2.65 11.74
N TRP A 183 -23.35 -3.74 11.12
CA TRP A 183 -22.92 -5.13 11.40
C TRP A 183 -21.43 -5.39 11.17
N ASN A 184 -20.78 -4.61 10.32
CA ASN A 184 -19.34 -4.71 10.08
C ASN A 184 -18.50 -4.57 11.37
N ALA A 185 -18.98 -3.80 12.36
CA ALA A 185 -18.28 -3.63 13.64
C ALA A 185 -18.25 -4.93 14.46
N ASP A 186 -19.29 -5.75 14.32
CA ASP A 186 -19.49 -7.02 15.03
C ASP A 186 -18.73 -8.19 14.37
N LEU A 187 -18.21 -8.00 13.16
CA LEU A 187 -17.47 -9.03 12.42
C LEU A 187 -16.02 -9.17 12.89
N PRO A 188 -15.49 -10.41 12.94
CA PRO A 188 -14.06 -10.65 13.03
C PRO A 188 -13.31 -9.94 11.89
N LEU A 189 -12.04 -9.56 12.12
CA LEU A 189 -11.22 -8.79 11.16
C LEU A 189 -11.20 -9.41 9.75
N LYS A 190 -11.07 -10.74 9.67
CA LYS A 190 -11.12 -11.49 8.40
C LYS A 190 -12.41 -11.22 7.63
N ASP A 191 -13.55 -11.25 8.30
CA ASP A 191 -14.87 -11.12 7.68
C ASP A 191 -15.22 -9.66 7.39
N ALA A 192 -14.80 -8.74 8.26
CA ALA A 192 -14.89 -7.31 8.00
C ALA A 192 -14.11 -6.88 6.75
N MET A 193 -12.94 -7.49 6.52
CA MET A 193 -12.16 -7.31 5.29
C MET A 193 -12.93 -7.77 4.04
N ARG A 194 -13.64 -8.91 4.12
CA ARG A 194 -14.49 -9.41 3.02
C ARG A 194 -15.70 -8.51 2.79
N ALA A 195 -16.33 -8.01 3.85
CA ALA A 195 -17.42 -7.04 3.75
C ALA A 195 -16.97 -5.77 3.03
N ARG A 196 -15.81 -5.21 3.40
CA ARG A 196 -15.22 -4.05 2.71
C ARG A 196 -14.88 -4.36 1.25
N TRP A 197 -14.27 -5.51 0.97
CA TRP A 197 -14.02 -5.97 -0.41
C TRP A 197 -15.29 -5.95 -1.25
N ALA A 198 -16.38 -6.53 -0.74
CA ALA A 198 -17.65 -6.60 -1.46
C ALA A 198 -18.24 -5.22 -1.75
N TYR A 199 -18.15 -4.28 -0.79
CA TYR A 199 -18.56 -2.90 -1.00
C TYR A 199 -17.76 -2.20 -2.12
N ASN A 200 -16.44 -2.31 -2.07
CA ASN A 200 -15.56 -1.74 -3.09
C ASN A 200 -15.81 -2.40 -4.46
N TYR A 201 -15.91 -3.73 -4.50
CA TYR A 201 -16.16 -4.47 -5.74
C TYR A 201 -17.52 -4.11 -6.36
N ALA A 202 -18.56 -3.95 -5.54
CA ALA A 202 -19.87 -3.51 -6.00
C ALA A 202 -19.81 -2.14 -6.71
N SER A 203 -18.95 -1.24 -6.23
CA SER A 203 -18.73 0.05 -6.89
C SER A 203 -18.10 -0.12 -8.26
N VAL A 204 -17.08 -0.98 -8.39
CA VAL A 204 -16.41 -1.24 -9.67
C VAL A 204 -17.37 -1.86 -10.69
N ILE A 205 -18.20 -2.84 -10.28
CA ILE A 205 -19.18 -3.45 -11.19
C ILE A 205 -20.21 -2.43 -11.65
N LYS A 206 -20.69 -1.54 -10.78
CA LYS A 206 -21.63 -0.48 -11.17
C LYS A 206 -21.03 0.44 -12.23
N THR A 207 -19.75 0.80 -12.09
CA THR A 207 -19.02 1.57 -13.11
C THR A 207 -18.99 0.83 -14.44
N VAL A 208 -18.52 -0.42 -14.46
CA VAL A 208 -18.49 -1.24 -15.69
C VAL A 208 -19.88 -1.38 -16.32
N ASN A 209 -20.93 -1.60 -15.52
CA ASN A 209 -22.29 -1.69 -16.03
C ASN A 209 -22.74 -0.38 -16.68
N SER A 210 -22.45 0.76 -16.04
CA SER A 210 -22.76 2.08 -16.59
C SER A 210 -22.03 2.33 -17.91
N GLU A 211 -20.74 2.00 -17.97
CA GLU A 211 -19.91 2.15 -19.17
C GLU A 211 -20.40 1.28 -20.32
N LEU A 212 -20.75 0.02 -20.05
CA LEU A 212 -21.30 -0.89 -21.05
C LEU A 212 -22.67 -0.43 -21.57
N LEU A 213 -23.52 0.15 -20.72
CA LEU A 213 -24.78 0.75 -21.15
C LEU A 213 -24.53 2.00 -22.01
N ASP A 214 -23.53 2.80 -21.66
CA ASP A 214 -23.18 4.02 -22.38
C ASP A 214 -22.63 3.74 -23.78
N VAL A 215 -21.77 2.73 -23.92
CA VAL A 215 -21.27 2.22 -25.21
C VAL A 215 -22.44 1.85 -26.15
N ARG A 216 -23.51 1.27 -25.60
CA ARG A 216 -24.70 0.89 -26.39
C ARG A 216 -25.54 2.09 -26.78
N ALA A 217 -25.72 3.05 -25.87
CA ALA A 217 -26.52 4.25 -26.10
C ALA A 217 -25.93 5.14 -27.20
N HIS A 218 -24.59 5.20 -27.29
CA HIS A 218 -23.88 6.06 -28.24
C HIS A 218 -23.65 5.44 -29.63
N GLY A 219 -24.18 4.25 -29.91
CA GLY A 219 -24.10 3.67 -31.25
C GLY A 219 -22.72 3.14 -31.66
N LEU A 220 -21.80 2.97 -30.69
CA LEU A 220 -20.51 2.26 -30.87
C LEU A 220 -20.69 0.75 -31.09
N LEU A 221 -21.92 0.29 -31.29
CA LEU A 221 -22.31 -1.11 -31.53
C LEU A 221 -21.68 -1.71 -32.80
N ASN A 222 -21.18 -0.88 -33.72
CA ASN A 222 -20.77 -1.30 -35.05
C ASN A 222 -19.25 -1.35 -35.25
N ASP A 223 -18.44 -0.66 -34.43
CA ASP A 223 -16.98 -0.73 -34.52
C ASP A 223 -16.27 -0.28 -33.23
N ALA A 224 -15.32 -1.08 -32.77
CA ALA A 224 -14.51 -0.79 -31.58
C ALA A 224 -13.24 0.01 -31.88
N TYR A 225 -12.78 -0.03 -33.13
CA TYR A 225 -11.44 0.40 -33.50
C TYR A 225 -11.42 1.84 -34.00
N ALA A 226 -10.33 2.56 -33.70
CA ALA A 226 -10.17 3.97 -34.06
C ALA A 226 -9.97 4.19 -35.57
N ASN A 227 -9.47 3.19 -36.29
CA ASN A 227 -9.18 3.25 -37.73
C ASN A 227 -9.19 1.85 -38.38
N ASP A 228 -9.26 1.82 -39.71
CA ASP A 228 -9.35 0.58 -40.50
C ASP A 228 -8.11 -0.33 -40.33
N ASP A 229 -6.93 0.26 -40.15
CA ASP A 229 -5.69 -0.50 -39.90
C ASP A 229 -5.76 -1.25 -38.56
N ALA A 230 -6.20 -0.58 -37.49
CA ALA A 230 -6.41 -1.22 -36.20
C ALA A 230 -7.46 -2.34 -36.30
N ARG A 231 -8.57 -2.09 -37.02
CA ARG A 231 -9.64 -3.08 -37.26
C ARG A 231 -9.14 -4.33 -37.98
N ALA A 232 -8.27 -4.17 -38.97
CA ALA A 232 -7.71 -5.28 -39.74
C ALA A 232 -6.63 -6.06 -38.95
N ASN A 233 -5.82 -5.37 -38.15
CA ASN A 233 -4.66 -5.97 -37.48
C ASN A 233 -4.98 -6.59 -36.11
N ALA A 234 -5.89 -6.00 -35.33
CA ALA A 234 -6.17 -6.46 -33.97
C ALA A 234 -6.59 -7.95 -33.88
N PRO A 235 -7.48 -8.50 -34.74
CA PRO A 235 -7.84 -9.92 -34.70
C PRO A 235 -6.67 -10.88 -34.97
N VAL A 236 -5.60 -10.40 -35.62
CA VAL A 236 -4.42 -11.20 -35.97
C VAL A 236 -3.36 -11.11 -34.89
N VAL A 237 -3.11 -9.91 -34.37
CA VAL A 237 -2.02 -9.64 -33.42
C VAL A 237 -2.45 -9.90 -31.97
N MET A 238 -3.72 -9.62 -31.66
CA MET A 238 -4.29 -9.63 -30.31
C MET A 238 -5.70 -10.27 -30.34
N PRO A 239 -5.80 -11.57 -30.72
CA PRO A 239 -7.08 -12.24 -30.99
C PRO A 239 -8.01 -12.29 -29.78
N PHE A 240 -7.50 -12.46 -28.56
CA PHE A 240 -8.35 -12.49 -27.37
C PHE A 240 -8.81 -11.08 -26.98
N PHE A 241 -7.95 -10.07 -27.15
CA PHE A 241 -8.37 -8.67 -27.02
C PHE A 241 -9.51 -8.33 -28.00
N ASP A 242 -9.42 -8.75 -29.27
CA ASP A 242 -10.50 -8.57 -30.25
C ASP A 242 -11.78 -9.30 -29.85
N GLU A 243 -11.68 -10.53 -29.34
CA GLU A 243 -12.82 -11.28 -28.81
C GLU A 243 -13.55 -10.51 -27.70
N VAL A 244 -12.80 -9.94 -26.76
CA VAL A 244 -13.35 -9.09 -25.69
C VAL A 244 -13.99 -7.81 -26.26
N MET A 245 -13.39 -7.19 -27.28
CA MET A 245 -13.96 -5.98 -27.89
C MET A 245 -15.31 -6.26 -28.55
N ARG A 246 -15.41 -7.36 -29.30
CA ARG A 246 -16.67 -7.80 -29.91
C ARG A 246 -17.73 -8.11 -28.87
N ALA A 247 -17.33 -8.67 -27.73
CA ALA A 247 -18.24 -8.91 -26.62
C ALA A 247 -18.76 -7.60 -26.01
N ILE A 248 -17.88 -6.62 -25.78
CA ILE A 248 -18.23 -5.31 -25.19
C ILE A 248 -19.22 -4.54 -26.07
N ILE A 249 -18.98 -4.47 -27.38
CA ILE A 249 -19.84 -3.71 -28.31
C ILE A 249 -21.12 -4.47 -28.69
N SER A 250 -21.21 -5.77 -28.41
CA SER A 250 -22.40 -6.55 -28.72
C SER A 250 -23.58 -6.12 -27.85
N PRO A 251 -24.76 -5.85 -28.45
CA PRO A 251 -25.95 -5.43 -27.69
C PRO A 251 -26.52 -6.56 -26.82
N SER A 252 -26.16 -7.83 -27.08
CA SER A 252 -26.66 -8.99 -26.34
C SER A 252 -25.83 -9.37 -25.12
N THR A 253 -24.57 -8.93 -25.04
CA THR A 253 -23.68 -9.29 -23.94
C THR A 253 -24.13 -8.57 -22.68
N THR A 254 -24.39 -9.27 -21.58
CA THR A 254 -24.64 -8.61 -20.28
C THR A 254 -23.32 -8.27 -19.57
N THR A 255 -23.36 -7.42 -18.53
CA THR A 255 -22.17 -7.19 -17.68
C THR A 255 -21.65 -8.50 -17.09
N ALA A 256 -22.54 -9.43 -16.73
CA ALA A 256 -22.17 -10.74 -16.22
C ALA A 256 -21.46 -11.59 -17.28
N ASP A 257 -21.93 -11.57 -18.53
CA ASP A 257 -21.29 -12.30 -19.63
C ASP A 257 -19.88 -11.76 -19.91
N ALA A 258 -19.72 -10.44 -19.95
CA ALA A 258 -18.42 -9.79 -20.14
C ALA A 258 -17.45 -10.12 -19.00
N LEU A 259 -17.89 -10.02 -17.74
CA LEU A 259 -17.08 -10.38 -16.57
C LEU A 259 -16.69 -11.86 -16.61
N LYS A 260 -17.63 -12.75 -16.95
CA LYS A 260 -17.38 -14.19 -17.03
C LYS A 260 -16.36 -14.53 -18.11
N MET A 261 -16.45 -13.88 -19.28
CA MET A 261 -15.49 -14.05 -20.37
C MET A 261 -14.06 -13.75 -19.90
N VAL A 262 -13.83 -12.56 -19.37
CA VAL A 262 -12.48 -12.16 -18.92
C VAL A 262 -12.03 -12.97 -17.70
N SER A 263 -12.92 -13.20 -16.73
CA SER A 263 -12.60 -14.00 -15.53
C SER A 263 -12.20 -15.44 -15.86
N SER A 264 -12.82 -16.04 -16.89
CA SER A 264 -12.48 -17.39 -17.34
C SER A 264 -11.11 -17.49 -18.00
N ALA A 265 -10.59 -16.39 -18.53
CA ALA A 265 -9.29 -16.32 -19.19
C ALA A 265 -8.14 -16.02 -18.24
N ILE A 266 -8.41 -15.57 -17.01
CA ILE A 266 -7.39 -15.25 -15.99
C ILE A 266 -6.34 -16.36 -15.77
N PRO A 267 -6.69 -17.66 -15.76
CA PRO A 267 -5.71 -18.73 -15.59
C PRO A 267 -4.77 -18.93 -16.80
N ASP A 268 -5.06 -18.35 -17.95
CA ASP A 268 -4.31 -18.50 -19.21
C ASP A 268 -3.36 -17.30 -19.41
N PRO A 269 -2.04 -17.47 -19.21
CA PRO A 269 -1.08 -16.37 -19.33
C PRO A 269 -1.04 -15.76 -20.73
N ALA A 270 -1.26 -16.54 -21.80
CA ALA A 270 -1.19 -16.03 -23.16
C ALA A 270 -2.37 -15.10 -23.44
N LYS A 271 -3.59 -15.49 -23.04
CA LYS A 271 -4.78 -14.62 -23.13
C LYS A 271 -4.66 -13.37 -22.28
N MET A 272 -4.12 -13.49 -21.07
CA MET A 272 -3.89 -12.32 -20.21
C MET A 272 -2.80 -11.41 -20.77
N GLY A 273 -1.72 -11.96 -21.32
CA GLY A 273 -0.68 -11.21 -22.03
C GLY A 273 -1.23 -10.44 -23.22
N ASP A 274 -2.04 -11.10 -24.06
CA ASP A 274 -2.77 -10.51 -25.19
C ASP A 274 -3.67 -9.34 -24.73
N LEU A 275 -4.59 -9.59 -23.79
CA LEU A 275 -5.52 -8.58 -23.27
C LEU A 275 -4.79 -7.38 -22.67
N VAL A 276 -3.81 -7.62 -21.79
CA VAL A 276 -3.01 -6.55 -21.17
C VAL A 276 -2.25 -5.77 -22.25
N SER A 277 -1.59 -6.44 -23.18
CA SER A 277 -0.86 -5.78 -24.28
C SER A 277 -1.79 -4.89 -25.13
N GLY A 278 -2.98 -5.38 -25.46
CA GLY A 278 -4.00 -4.63 -26.22
C GLY A 278 -4.49 -3.39 -25.48
N ILE A 279 -4.76 -3.50 -24.18
CA ILE A 279 -5.12 -2.35 -23.33
C ILE A 279 -4.01 -1.29 -23.35
N PHE A 280 -2.77 -1.67 -23.00
CA PHE A 280 -1.66 -0.73 -22.92
C PHE A 280 -1.31 -0.10 -24.29
N THR A 281 -1.40 -0.87 -25.37
CA THR A 281 -1.19 -0.36 -26.72
C THR A 281 -2.26 0.66 -27.08
N SER A 282 -3.51 0.44 -26.67
CA SER A 282 -4.63 1.36 -26.94
C SER A 282 -4.54 2.69 -26.17
N PHE A 283 -3.87 2.72 -25.02
CA PHE A 283 -3.57 3.98 -24.33
C PHE A 283 -2.38 4.73 -24.95
N LYS A 284 -1.46 4.02 -25.61
CA LYS A 284 -0.26 4.61 -26.25
C LYS A 284 -0.47 5.01 -27.71
N LYS A 285 -1.42 4.39 -28.40
CA LYS A 285 -1.69 4.55 -29.83
C LYS A 285 -3.20 4.60 -30.06
N GLU A 286 -3.62 5.17 -31.18
CA GLU A 286 -5.02 5.15 -31.63
C GLU A 286 -5.41 3.75 -32.15
N VAL A 287 -5.65 2.82 -31.23
CA VAL A 287 -6.18 1.47 -31.54
C VAL A 287 -7.68 1.41 -31.28
N LEU A 288 -8.12 1.80 -30.08
CA LEU A 288 -9.53 1.88 -29.70
C LEU A 288 -10.02 3.32 -29.69
N THR A 289 -11.33 3.49 -29.83
CA THR A 289 -12.00 4.75 -29.48
C THR A 289 -11.79 5.07 -28.00
N ASP A 290 -11.75 6.36 -27.65
CA ASP A 290 -11.37 6.79 -26.28
C ASP A 290 -12.23 6.19 -25.19
N GLN A 291 -13.55 6.07 -25.43
CA GLN A 291 -14.48 5.47 -24.48
C GLN A 291 -14.13 3.99 -24.20
N LEU A 292 -13.84 3.20 -25.24
CA LEU A 292 -13.59 1.78 -25.09
C LEU A 292 -12.27 1.47 -24.38
N LYS A 293 -11.27 2.36 -24.44
CA LYS A 293 -9.99 2.23 -23.70
C LYS A 293 -10.23 2.04 -22.19
N TRP A 294 -11.15 2.82 -21.64
CA TRP A 294 -11.51 2.76 -20.22
C TRP A 294 -12.38 1.54 -19.92
N VAL A 295 -13.41 1.28 -20.73
CA VAL A 295 -14.32 0.13 -20.54
C VAL A 295 -13.56 -1.20 -20.45
N VAL A 296 -12.61 -1.44 -21.35
CA VAL A 296 -11.82 -2.70 -21.30
C VAL A 296 -10.91 -2.78 -20.09
N ARG A 297 -10.29 -1.66 -19.68
CA ARG A 297 -9.45 -1.58 -18.49
C ARG A 297 -10.27 -1.85 -17.24
N ASP A 298 -11.44 -1.24 -17.14
CA ASP A 298 -12.39 -1.42 -16.04
C ASP A 298 -12.98 -2.82 -15.99
N LEU A 299 -13.25 -3.43 -17.14
CA LEU A 299 -13.69 -4.82 -17.21
C LEU A 299 -12.61 -5.79 -16.70
N LEU A 300 -11.34 -5.59 -17.10
CA LEU A 300 -10.22 -6.36 -16.56
C LEU A 300 -10.08 -6.14 -15.06
N TRP A 301 -10.14 -4.89 -14.61
CA TRP A 301 -10.08 -4.54 -13.19
C TRP A 301 -11.18 -5.23 -12.38
N ALA A 302 -12.44 -5.15 -12.81
CA ALA A 302 -13.56 -5.82 -12.17
C ALA A 302 -13.40 -7.36 -12.17
N SER A 303 -12.85 -7.94 -13.23
CA SER A 303 -12.63 -9.38 -13.32
C SER A 303 -11.58 -9.85 -12.31
N LEU A 304 -10.54 -9.06 -12.07
CA LEU A 304 -9.52 -9.32 -11.04
C LEU A 304 -10.09 -9.26 -9.62
N TRP A 305 -11.16 -8.49 -9.40
CA TRP A 305 -11.81 -8.39 -8.09
C TRP A 305 -12.83 -9.49 -7.81
N SER A 306 -13.15 -10.35 -8.79
CA SER A 306 -14.20 -11.35 -8.67
C SER A 306 -14.01 -12.28 -7.45
N PRO A 307 -15.10 -12.85 -6.90
CA PRO A 307 -15.03 -13.72 -5.71
C PRO A 307 -14.08 -14.90 -5.93
N ALA A 308 -14.09 -15.50 -7.13
CA ALA A 308 -13.21 -16.60 -7.50
C ALA A 308 -11.72 -16.18 -7.50
N VAL A 309 -11.40 -14.99 -8.02
CA VAL A 309 -10.02 -14.50 -8.12
C VAL A 309 -9.51 -14.03 -6.78
N THR A 310 -10.31 -13.35 -5.96
CA THR A 310 -9.88 -12.80 -4.67
C THR A 310 -10.15 -13.70 -3.48
N LYS A 311 -10.75 -14.88 -3.69
CA LYS A 311 -11.30 -15.72 -2.59
C LYS A 311 -12.20 -14.86 -1.69
N SER A 312 -13.05 -14.06 -2.35
CA SER A 312 -13.96 -13.10 -1.76
C SER A 312 -13.27 -12.14 -0.79
N GLY A 313 -12.19 -11.52 -1.26
CA GLY A 313 -11.43 -10.52 -0.51
C GLY A 313 -10.31 -11.04 0.39
N LEU A 314 -9.95 -12.33 0.33
CA LEU A 314 -8.90 -12.93 1.17
C LEU A 314 -7.53 -13.09 0.48
N ARG A 315 -7.45 -12.84 -0.83
CA ARG A 315 -6.19 -12.79 -1.58
C ARG A 315 -6.23 -11.66 -2.60
N ARG A 316 -5.08 -11.05 -2.85
CA ARG A 316 -4.89 -9.98 -3.85
C ARG A 316 -4.26 -10.54 -5.12
N PRO A 317 -4.84 -10.32 -6.31
CA PRO A 317 -4.19 -10.69 -7.56
C PRO A 317 -3.11 -9.67 -7.96
N TRP A 318 -2.15 -10.12 -8.76
CA TRP A 318 -1.13 -9.28 -9.38
C TRP A 318 -0.63 -9.90 -10.69
N PHE A 319 -0.04 -9.08 -11.55
CA PHE A 319 0.50 -9.48 -12.85
C PHE A 319 1.98 -9.81 -12.78
N ASP A 320 2.30 -11.06 -13.08
CA ASP A 320 3.66 -11.61 -13.20
C ASP A 320 4.03 -11.68 -14.68
N GLY A 321 4.61 -10.58 -15.19
CA GLY A 321 5.10 -10.49 -16.57
C GLY A 321 6.47 -11.15 -16.77
N ARG A 322 7.05 -11.76 -15.73
CA ARG A 322 8.41 -12.36 -15.75
C ARG A 322 8.39 -13.86 -15.50
N ASN A 323 7.25 -14.51 -15.75
CA ASN A 323 7.09 -15.95 -15.58
C ASN A 323 7.76 -16.74 -16.74
N GLU A 324 7.72 -18.07 -16.65
CA GLU A 324 8.42 -18.95 -17.60
C GLU A 324 7.94 -18.83 -19.05
N SER A 325 6.65 -18.51 -19.29
CA SER A 325 6.09 -18.40 -20.64
C SER A 325 6.51 -17.12 -21.36
N GLY A 326 6.89 -16.07 -20.61
CA GLY A 326 7.14 -14.73 -21.15
C GLY A 326 5.88 -13.89 -21.40
N ASP A 327 4.70 -14.45 -21.15
CA ASP A 327 3.43 -13.71 -21.15
C ASP A 327 3.07 -13.19 -19.75
N VAL A 328 1.86 -12.65 -19.56
CA VAL A 328 1.42 -12.11 -18.27
C VAL A 328 0.61 -13.15 -17.50
N ALA A 329 1.16 -13.72 -16.43
CA ALA A 329 0.44 -14.62 -15.54
C ALA A 329 -0.23 -13.86 -14.38
N VAL A 330 -1.46 -14.23 -14.02
CA VAL A 330 -2.10 -13.72 -12.80
C VAL A 330 -1.69 -14.58 -11.61
N ARG A 331 -1.02 -13.95 -10.64
CA ARG A 331 -0.55 -14.55 -9.39
C ARG A 331 -1.30 -13.96 -8.20
N TYR A 332 -1.15 -14.56 -7.03
CA TYR A 332 -1.93 -14.22 -5.84
C TYR A 332 -1.04 -14.01 -4.63
N ILE A 333 -1.42 -13.05 -3.80
CA ILE A 333 -0.87 -12.81 -2.46
C ILE A 333 -2.00 -13.13 -1.48
N ASP A 334 -1.87 -14.23 -0.74
CA ASP A 334 -2.82 -14.56 0.32
C ASP A 334 -2.66 -13.55 1.47
N LEU A 335 -3.75 -12.90 1.85
CA LEU A 335 -3.75 -11.88 2.90
C LEU A 335 -3.79 -12.54 4.28
N ASP A 336 -3.10 -11.94 5.24
CA ASP A 336 -3.08 -12.37 6.64
C ASP A 336 -3.84 -11.36 7.52
N PRO A 337 -5.17 -11.46 7.67
CA PRO A 337 -5.97 -10.52 8.47
C PRO A 337 -5.46 -10.37 9.90
N THR A 338 -4.81 -11.39 10.45
CA THR A 338 -4.29 -11.37 11.82
C THR A 338 -3.05 -10.48 11.89
N ALA A 339 -2.13 -10.61 10.93
CA ALA A 339 -0.96 -9.76 10.85
C ALA A 339 -1.28 -8.31 10.46
N LEU A 340 -2.32 -8.10 9.65
CA LEU A 340 -2.79 -6.77 9.25
C LEU A 340 -3.47 -6.02 10.42
N GLY A 341 -4.02 -6.72 11.41
CA GLY A 341 -4.73 -6.09 12.52
C GLY A 341 -5.94 -5.27 12.05
N GLU A 342 -6.16 -4.09 12.63
CA GLU A 342 -7.28 -3.21 12.25
C GLU A 342 -7.21 -2.71 10.79
N ASP A 343 -6.02 -2.70 10.18
CA ASP A 343 -5.87 -2.33 8.77
C ASP A 343 -6.56 -3.33 7.82
N ALA A 344 -6.83 -4.56 8.27
CA ALA A 344 -7.60 -5.53 7.50
C ALA A 344 -8.98 -4.98 7.08
N ARG A 345 -9.64 -4.18 7.93
CA ARG A 345 -10.94 -3.57 7.63
C ARG A 345 -10.89 -2.59 6.47
N TRP A 346 -9.71 -2.05 6.17
CA TRP A 346 -9.50 -0.99 5.19
C TRP A 346 -8.61 -1.41 4.01
N TYR A 347 -8.07 -2.63 4.02
CA TYR A 347 -7.10 -3.11 3.03
C TYR A 347 -7.52 -2.85 1.58
N TRP A 348 -8.75 -3.23 1.23
CA TRP A 348 -9.28 -3.09 -0.13
C TRP A 348 -9.60 -1.64 -0.54
N ALA A 349 -9.56 -0.68 0.38
CA ALA A 349 -9.75 0.73 0.05
C ALA A 349 -8.50 1.36 -0.59
N GLY A 350 -7.32 0.73 -0.48
CA GLY A 350 -6.06 1.23 -1.03
C GLY A 350 -5.55 0.48 -2.27
N PHE A 351 -6.32 -0.50 -2.77
CA PHE A 351 -5.91 -1.34 -3.90
C PHE A 351 -6.15 -0.63 -5.23
N GLU A 352 -5.06 -0.33 -5.95
CA GLU A 352 -5.05 0.44 -7.19
C GLU A 352 -4.60 -0.40 -8.39
N PHE A 353 -5.14 -0.11 -9.58
CA PHE A 353 -4.81 -0.83 -10.82
C PHE A 353 -3.33 -0.71 -11.18
N GLN A 354 -2.72 0.45 -10.93
CA GLN A 354 -1.32 0.72 -11.24
C GLN A 354 -0.35 -0.12 -10.38
N GLU A 355 -0.84 -0.67 -9.27
CA GLU A 355 -0.06 -1.53 -8.36
C GLU A 355 -0.31 -3.03 -8.60
N LEU A 356 -0.61 -3.42 -9.84
CA LEU A 356 -0.77 -4.82 -10.23
C LEU A 356 0.53 -5.46 -10.70
N PHE A 357 1.40 -4.71 -11.38
CA PHE A 357 2.57 -5.28 -12.05
C PHE A 357 3.69 -5.55 -11.06
N ASP A 358 4.16 -6.79 -11.01
CA ASP A 358 5.32 -7.25 -10.24
C ASP A 358 5.29 -7.03 -8.72
N ILE A 359 4.22 -6.45 -8.17
CA ILE A 359 4.12 -6.08 -6.75
C ILE A 359 4.32 -7.29 -5.82
N GLY A 360 3.86 -8.49 -6.22
CA GLY A 360 3.99 -9.71 -5.42
C GLY A 360 5.42 -10.26 -5.33
N ASN A 361 6.39 -9.65 -6.01
CA ASN A 361 7.80 -9.94 -5.78
C ASN A 361 8.37 -9.18 -4.58
N VAL A 362 7.72 -8.09 -4.14
CA VAL A 362 8.28 -7.15 -3.16
C VAL A 362 7.42 -6.93 -1.92
N ILE A 363 6.14 -7.32 -1.94
CA ILE A 363 5.24 -7.30 -0.79
C ILE A 363 4.75 -8.70 -0.42
N THR A 364 4.23 -8.83 0.80
CA THR A 364 3.61 -10.04 1.33
C THR A 364 2.17 -9.79 1.77
N GLY A 365 1.46 -10.83 2.21
CA GLY A 365 0.10 -10.73 2.76
C GLY A 365 -0.05 -9.90 4.05
N LYS A 366 1.05 -9.32 4.55
CA LYS A 366 1.13 -8.49 5.76
C LYS A 366 1.33 -7.01 5.44
N ASP A 367 1.67 -6.68 4.21
CA ASP A 367 1.90 -5.30 3.78
C ASP A 367 0.56 -4.64 3.45
N VAL A 368 0.34 -3.41 3.95
CA VAL A 368 -0.92 -2.67 3.79
C VAL A 368 -0.72 -1.52 2.80
N PRO A 369 -1.57 -1.34 1.78
CA PRO A 369 -1.51 -0.16 0.93
C PRO A 369 -1.94 1.09 1.72
N ILE A 370 -1.31 2.23 1.46
CA ILE A 370 -1.66 3.48 2.12
C ILE A 370 -3.06 3.94 1.69
N PRO A 371 -3.93 4.38 2.62
CA PRO A 371 -5.21 4.98 2.27
C PRO A 371 -5.04 6.19 1.35
N ARG A 372 -5.67 6.14 0.17
CA ARG A 372 -5.44 7.11 -0.92
C ARG A 372 -6.02 8.48 -0.64
N ILE A 373 -7.29 8.57 -0.23
CA ILE A 373 -7.97 9.85 0.00
C ILE A 373 -7.20 10.73 1.00
N PRO A 374 -6.82 10.23 2.20
CA PRO A 374 -6.02 11.04 3.13
C PRO A 374 -4.63 11.40 2.60
N LEU A 375 -4.01 10.51 1.81
CA LEU A 375 -2.73 10.79 1.18
C LEU A 375 -2.86 11.89 0.12
N TYR A 376 -3.89 11.84 -0.72
CA TYR A 376 -4.15 12.84 -1.76
C TYR A 376 -4.40 14.22 -1.14
N GLN A 377 -5.17 14.31 -0.05
CA GLN A 377 -5.37 15.56 0.68
C GLN A 377 -4.04 16.16 1.18
N GLN A 378 -3.12 15.33 1.68
CA GLN A 378 -1.81 15.80 2.12
C GLN A 378 -0.90 16.21 0.97
N LEU A 379 -1.04 15.59 -0.20
CA LEU A 379 -0.26 15.88 -1.40
C LEU A 379 -0.92 16.92 -2.31
N ALA A 380 -2.15 17.35 -2.01
CA ALA A 380 -2.95 18.25 -2.87
C ALA A 380 -2.22 19.58 -3.14
N ASP A 381 -1.49 20.06 -2.14
CA ASP A 381 -0.72 21.29 -2.20
C ASP A 381 0.68 21.14 -2.80
N LEU A 382 1.11 19.91 -3.10
CA LEU A 382 2.44 19.67 -3.64
C LEU A 382 2.51 20.19 -5.08
N LYS A 383 3.43 21.12 -5.33
CA LYS A 383 3.66 21.75 -6.64
C LYS A 383 5.14 21.86 -6.95
N LEU A 384 5.50 21.57 -8.19
CA LEU A 384 6.85 21.77 -8.73
C LEU A 384 7.06 23.24 -9.09
N GLU A 385 8.31 23.73 -8.98
CA GLU A 385 8.71 25.06 -9.48
C GLU A 385 8.80 25.10 -11.02
N CYS A 386 8.94 23.94 -11.66
CA CYS A 386 9.00 23.78 -13.11
C CYS A 386 7.67 23.31 -13.70
N THR A 387 7.59 23.36 -15.03
CA THR A 387 6.48 22.78 -15.80
C THR A 387 6.52 21.25 -15.79
N GLU A 388 5.38 20.62 -16.09
CA GLU A 388 5.27 19.15 -16.17
C GLU A 388 6.19 18.55 -17.26
N ALA A 389 6.36 19.26 -18.38
CA ALA A 389 7.26 18.87 -19.46
C ALA A 389 8.73 18.88 -18.99
N GLU A 390 9.16 19.96 -18.34
CA GLU A 390 10.52 20.06 -17.78
C GLU A 390 10.78 18.98 -16.71
N ALA A 391 9.77 18.64 -15.91
CA ALA A 391 9.86 17.55 -14.94
C ALA A 391 10.03 16.18 -15.63
N ALA A 392 9.25 15.92 -16.68
CA ALA A 392 9.35 14.68 -17.47
C ALA A 392 10.72 14.55 -18.18
N ASP A 393 11.24 15.66 -18.71
CA ASP A 393 12.57 15.73 -19.31
C ASP A 393 13.65 15.43 -18.27
N ALA A 394 13.57 16.05 -17.09
CA ALA A 394 14.51 15.81 -15.99
C ALA A 394 14.47 14.35 -15.49
N ILE A 395 13.30 13.71 -15.42
CA ILE A 395 13.19 12.28 -15.11
C ILE A 395 13.93 11.46 -16.16
N SER A 396 13.68 11.76 -17.42
CA SER A 396 14.29 11.04 -18.56
C SER A 396 15.81 11.17 -18.56
N GLU A 397 16.33 12.37 -18.29
CA GLU A 397 17.77 12.63 -18.15
C GLU A 397 18.39 11.85 -16.98
N LEU A 398 17.74 11.84 -15.81
CA LEU A 398 18.22 11.10 -14.64
C LEU A 398 18.28 9.59 -14.91
N LEU A 399 17.26 9.03 -15.56
CA LEU A 399 17.22 7.60 -15.90
C LEU A 399 18.24 7.26 -17.00
N ALA A 400 18.42 8.14 -17.99
CA ALA A 400 19.45 7.97 -19.01
C ALA A 400 20.86 8.01 -18.41
N GLU A 401 21.14 8.96 -17.52
CA GLU A 401 22.40 9.03 -16.78
C GLU A 401 22.62 7.75 -15.96
N ALA A 402 21.60 7.28 -15.26
CA ALA A 402 21.66 6.06 -14.46
C ALA A 402 21.95 4.82 -15.32
N ARG A 403 21.41 4.77 -16.55
CA ARG A 403 21.65 3.71 -17.53
C ARG A 403 23.07 3.75 -18.07
N GLU A 404 23.53 4.93 -18.49
CA GLU A 404 24.82 5.13 -19.16
C GLU A 404 26.01 5.03 -18.20
N ASN A 405 25.83 5.48 -16.96
CA ASN A 405 26.88 5.52 -15.94
C ASN A 405 26.66 4.48 -14.84
N ARG A 406 25.98 3.37 -15.16
CA ARG A 406 25.70 2.30 -14.21
C ARG A 406 26.99 1.61 -13.74
N GLN A 407 27.43 1.94 -12.53
CA GLN A 407 28.61 1.33 -11.90
C GLN A 407 28.27 0.46 -10.69
N TRP A 408 27.12 0.67 -10.04
CA TRP A 408 26.71 -0.01 -8.81
C TRP A 408 25.29 -0.60 -8.94
N SER A 409 24.82 -1.24 -7.86
CA SER A 409 23.45 -1.72 -7.71
C SER A 409 22.84 -1.25 -6.38
N ALA A 410 21.53 -1.09 -6.37
CA ALA A 410 20.77 -0.86 -5.15
C ALA A 410 20.65 -2.19 -4.37
N PRO A 411 20.96 -2.22 -3.06
CA PRO A 411 20.65 -3.39 -2.24
C PRO A 411 19.14 -3.66 -2.23
N TRP A 412 18.76 -4.94 -2.24
CA TRP A 412 17.35 -5.33 -2.19
C TRP A 412 16.66 -4.81 -0.92
N GLY A 413 15.57 -4.07 -1.08
CA GLY A 413 14.87 -3.42 0.03
C GLY A 413 15.67 -2.32 0.70
N ALA A 414 16.55 -1.63 -0.05
CA ALA A 414 17.31 -0.51 0.49
C ALA A 414 16.35 0.62 0.90
N ARG A 415 16.29 0.88 2.20
CA ARG A 415 15.43 1.92 2.78
C ARG A 415 16.09 3.28 2.74
N VAL A 416 15.55 4.19 1.96
CA VAL A 416 15.97 5.59 1.87
C VAL A 416 15.04 6.45 2.72
N GLN A 417 15.60 7.29 3.58
CA GLN A 417 14.81 8.29 4.30
C GLN A 417 14.35 9.37 3.32
N ILE A 418 13.05 9.57 3.23
CA ILE A 418 12.38 10.62 2.46
C ILE A 418 11.44 11.36 3.42
N ASP A 419 11.00 12.57 3.08
CA ASP A 419 10.05 13.27 3.93
C ASP A 419 9.11 14.12 3.08
N VAL A 420 7.99 13.53 2.68
CA VAL A 420 6.95 14.14 1.84
C VAL A 420 5.58 13.81 2.44
N GLY A 421 4.99 14.72 3.19
CA GLY A 421 3.71 14.48 3.87
C GLY A 421 3.74 13.23 4.76
N ALA A 422 2.83 12.28 4.52
CA ALA A 422 2.80 10.98 5.19
C ALA A 422 3.92 10.01 4.77
N LEU A 423 4.62 10.28 3.67
CA LEU A 423 5.66 9.40 3.12
C LEU A 423 7.01 9.73 3.79
N LYS A 424 7.56 8.78 4.54
CA LYS A 424 8.78 8.94 5.36
C LYS A 424 9.96 8.08 4.90
N TYR A 425 9.68 7.07 4.09
CA TYR A 425 10.71 6.18 3.57
C TYR A 425 10.42 5.82 2.12
N LEU A 426 11.46 5.39 1.41
CA LEU A 426 11.39 4.81 0.09
C LEU A 426 12.23 3.53 0.06
N ASP A 427 11.58 2.39 -0.06
CA ASP A 427 12.24 1.09 -0.19
C ASP A 427 12.43 0.77 -1.67
N ILE A 428 13.66 0.43 -2.08
CA ILE A 428 14.02 0.19 -3.49
C ILE A 428 14.27 -1.30 -3.74
N TYR A 429 13.67 -1.82 -4.81
CA TYR A 429 13.84 -3.19 -5.29
C TYR A 429 14.14 -3.19 -6.78
N GLU A 430 15.21 -3.86 -7.19
CA GLU A 430 15.58 -3.97 -8.61
C GLU A 430 15.32 -5.38 -9.14
N ILE A 431 14.59 -5.48 -10.26
CA ILE A 431 14.37 -6.72 -11.01
C ILE A 431 14.57 -6.41 -12.49
N GLU A 432 15.62 -7.00 -13.10
CA GLU A 432 15.90 -6.90 -14.55
C GLU A 432 15.97 -5.46 -15.13
N GLY A 433 16.46 -4.50 -14.34
CA GLY A 433 16.58 -3.09 -14.75
C GLY A 433 15.32 -2.26 -14.49
N GLU A 434 14.26 -2.89 -13.99
CA GLU A 434 13.10 -2.22 -13.43
C GLU A 434 13.27 -2.06 -11.92
N PHE A 435 12.99 -0.85 -11.44
CA PHE A 435 13.06 -0.46 -10.04
C PHE A 435 11.64 -0.26 -9.53
N ILE A 436 11.24 -1.16 -8.64
CA ILE A 436 9.99 -1.04 -7.89
C ILE A 436 10.32 -0.26 -6.63
N ALA A 437 9.80 0.97 -6.53
CA ALA A 437 10.01 1.82 -5.38
C ALA A 437 8.73 1.87 -4.52
N LEU A 438 8.84 1.53 -3.24
CA LEU A 438 7.73 1.56 -2.30
C LEU A 438 7.91 2.74 -1.35
N PHE A 439 7.13 3.81 -1.56
CA PHE A 439 7.00 4.86 -0.56
C PHE A 439 6.29 4.29 0.66
N ARG A 440 6.83 4.54 1.86
CA ARG A 440 6.24 4.08 3.12
C ARG A 440 6.02 5.20 4.11
N GLY A 441 4.92 5.13 4.85
CA GLY A 441 4.67 5.98 6.01
C GLY A 441 5.21 5.40 7.32
N LEU A 442 4.98 6.09 8.44
CA LEU A 442 5.41 5.63 9.77
C LEU A 442 4.75 4.31 10.22
N HIS A 443 3.57 4.01 9.68
CA HIS A 443 2.85 2.76 9.94
C HIS A 443 3.23 1.66 8.94
N GLU A 444 4.34 1.79 8.22
CA GLU A 444 4.85 0.85 7.20
C GLU A 444 3.92 0.59 6.00
N ARG A 445 2.78 1.31 5.92
CA ARG A 445 1.87 1.26 4.76
C ARG A 445 2.55 1.81 3.51
N PHE A 446 2.27 1.21 2.35
CA PHE A 446 3.02 1.47 1.13
C PHE A 446 2.21 2.11 -0.01
N MET A 447 2.92 2.79 -0.91
CA MET A 447 2.49 3.14 -2.26
C MET A 447 3.63 2.84 -3.22
N MET A 448 3.33 2.19 -4.34
CA MET A 448 4.32 1.82 -5.36
C MET A 448 4.46 2.91 -6.42
N VAL A 449 5.71 3.18 -6.83
CA VAL A 449 6.05 4.00 -7.99
C VAL A 449 7.19 3.30 -8.75
N PRO A 450 6.92 2.61 -9.86
CA PRO A 450 7.94 1.90 -10.63
C PRO A 450 8.63 2.82 -11.65
N VAL A 451 9.93 2.61 -11.85
CA VAL A 451 10.73 3.23 -12.93
C VAL A 451 11.59 2.16 -13.61
N ASN A 452 11.76 2.24 -14.93
CA ASN A 452 12.55 1.31 -15.71
C ASN A 452 13.76 2.03 -16.31
N VAL A 453 14.95 1.71 -15.80
CA VAL A 453 16.20 2.35 -16.24
C VAL A 453 16.59 1.91 -17.65
N SER A 454 16.26 0.69 -18.05
CA SER A 454 16.62 0.15 -19.37
C SER A 454 15.87 0.86 -20.49
N SER A 455 14.56 1.06 -20.32
CA SER A 455 13.69 1.70 -21.32
C SER A 455 13.50 3.21 -21.12
N GLY A 456 13.78 3.73 -19.93
CA GLY A 456 13.45 5.10 -19.53
C GLY A 456 11.98 5.30 -19.17
N ASN A 457 11.15 4.26 -19.23
CA ASN A 457 9.73 4.33 -18.91
C ASN A 457 9.50 4.41 -17.40
N TYR A 458 8.43 5.07 -16.99
CA TYR A 458 7.97 5.14 -15.61
C TYR A 458 6.44 5.16 -15.56
N SER A 459 5.87 4.83 -14.41
CA SER A 459 4.42 4.94 -14.17
C SER A 459 4.19 5.89 -12.99
N PRO A 460 3.76 7.15 -13.24
CA PRO A 460 3.37 8.06 -12.17
C PRO A 460 2.19 7.47 -11.37
N PRO A 461 2.15 7.67 -10.05
CA PRO A 461 0.98 7.30 -9.26
C PRO A 461 -0.18 8.25 -9.57
N PHE A 462 -1.42 7.73 -9.55
CA PHE A 462 -2.59 8.59 -9.65
C PHE A 462 -2.75 9.42 -8.36
N ILE A 463 -2.75 10.75 -8.46
CA ILE A 463 -2.92 11.67 -7.31
C ILE A 463 -4.06 12.64 -7.65
N LEU A 464 -5.05 12.77 -6.76
CA LEU A 464 -6.18 13.68 -6.98
C LEU A 464 -6.02 15.01 -6.26
N LYS A 465 -6.50 16.10 -6.86
CA LYS A 465 -6.77 17.36 -6.15
C LYS A 465 -8.05 17.16 -5.33
N ALA A 466 -7.91 16.90 -4.05
CA ALA A 466 -9.05 16.76 -3.16
C ALA A 466 -9.40 18.13 -2.54
N GLU A 467 -10.52 18.74 -2.93
CA GLU A 467 -11.22 19.70 -2.06
C GLU A 467 -12.10 18.89 -1.08
N GLU A 468 -12.26 19.38 0.16
CA GLU A 468 -12.78 18.59 1.29
C GLU A 468 -14.27 18.20 1.21
N ASP A 469 -15.05 18.69 0.25
CA ASP A 469 -16.47 18.35 0.08
C ASP A 469 -16.81 18.07 -1.39
N ILE A 470 -16.97 16.80 -1.76
CA ILE A 470 -17.36 16.42 -3.13
C ILE A 470 -18.63 15.57 -3.07
N GLU A 471 -19.78 16.26 -3.05
CA GLU A 471 -21.06 15.68 -3.50
C GLU A 471 -21.06 15.45 -5.03
N ASP A 472 -20.15 16.10 -5.76
CA ASP A 472 -20.13 16.16 -7.23
C ASP A 472 -18.89 15.43 -7.82
N LYS A 473 -19.01 14.12 -8.05
CA LYS A 473 -17.92 13.25 -8.55
C LYS A 473 -17.33 13.67 -9.90
N GLU A 474 -17.96 14.58 -10.63
CA GLU A 474 -17.56 15.03 -11.97
C GLU A 474 -16.42 16.08 -11.98
N LYS A 475 -16.01 16.64 -10.83
CA LYS A 475 -14.93 17.66 -10.73
C LYS A 475 -13.65 17.18 -10.04
N ILE A 476 -13.34 15.89 -10.13
CA ILE A 476 -12.09 15.35 -9.58
C ILE A 476 -10.98 15.53 -10.61
N GLU A 477 -10.09 16.51 -10.40
CA GLU A 477 -8.91 16.73 -11.24
C GLU A 477 -7.68 15.97 -10.72
N GLU A 478 -6.85 15.47 -11.63
CA GLU A 478 -5.54 14.89 -11.29
C GLU A 478 -4.53 16.00 -10.91
N ASN A 479 -3.70 15.73 -9.90
CA ASN A 479 -2.53 16.52 -9.57
C ASN A 479 -1.27 15.89 -10.18
N THR A 480 -1.13 16.05 -11.50
CA THR A 480 0.00 15.52 -12.28
C THR A 480 1.35 16.03 -11.78
N GLN A 481 1.44 17.29 -11.31
CA GLN A 481 2.66 17.82 -10.70
C GLN A 481 3.08 17.03 -9.46
N ALA A 482 2.13 16.65 -8.60
CA ALA A 482 2.43 15.84 -7.43
C ALA A 482 2.89 14.42 -7.80
N ALA A 483 2.24 13.81 -8.80
CA ALA A 483 2.65 12.52 -9.33
C ALA A 483 4.08 12.55 -9.89
N LEU A 484 4.41 13.55 -10.71
CA LEU A 484 5.74 13.73 -11.31
C LEU A 484 6.81 14.03 -10.26
N ALA A 485 6.50 14.79 -9.21
CA ALA A 485 7.44 15.02 -8.11
C ALA A 485 7.85 13.72 -7.40
N LEU A 486 6.90 12.79 -7.19
CA LEU A 486 7.20 11.48 -6.62
C LEU A 486 8.09 10.64 -7.54
N VAL A 487 7.83 10.66 -8.85
CA VAL A 487 8.69 9.98 -9.84
C VAL A 487 10.08 10.58 -9.87
N LEU A 488 10.22 11.91 -9.84
CA LEU A 488 11.51 12.62 -9.76
C LEU A 488 12.33 12.18 -8.54
N ILE A 489 11.70 12.06 -7.37
CA ILE A 489 12.34 11.54 -6.15
C ILE A 489 12.86 10.11 -6.41
N VAL A 490 12.03 9.23 -6.96
CA VAL A 490 12.44 7.84 -7.26
C VAL A 490 13.61 7.81 -8.25
N ALA A 491 13.49 8.52 -9.37
CA ALA A 491 14.52 8.58 -10.41
C ALA A 491 15.86 9.09 -9.84
N SER A 492 15.84 10.14 -9.01
CA SER A 492 17.04 10.67 -8.37
C SER A 492 17.70 9.69 -7.40
N VAL A 493 16.90 8.95 -6.61
CA VAL A 493 17.40 7.91 -5.71
C VAL A 493 18.01 6.76 -6.49
N VAL A 494 17.32 6.29 -7.54
CA VAL A 494 17.80 5.21 -8.41
C VAL A 494 19.12 5.62 -9.07
N ARG A 495 19.19 6.83 -9.63
CA ARG A 495 20.42 7.40 -10.19
C ARG A 495 21.53 7.41 -9.16
N ASP A 496 21.28 7.90 -7.95
CA ASP A 496 22.30 8.00 -6.89
C ASP A 496 22.79 6.63 -6.37
N PHE A 497 21.99 5.56 -6.51
CA PHE A 497 22.43 4.20 -6.23
C PHE A 497 23.31 3.61 -7.33
N LEU A 498 23.00 3.92 -8.59
CA LEU A 498 23.64 3.31 -9.75
C LEU A 498 24.89 4.04 -10.21
N VAL A 499 24.87 5.37 -10.14
CA VAL A 499 25.96 6.25 -10.54
C VAL A 499 26.86 6.52 -9.34
N VAL A 500 28.16 6.44 -9.57
CA VAL A 500 29.18 6.74 -8.56
C VAL A 500 29.97 7.96 -8.98
N GLU A 501 30.12 8.88 -8.04
CA GLU A 501 30.96 10.05 -8.22
C GLU A 501 32.42 9.65 -7.97
N ASP A 502 33.23 9.67 -9.03
CA ASP A 502 34.67 9.49 -8.91
C ASP A 502 35.32 10.78 -8.37
N ARG A 503 36.09 10.66 -7.30
CA ARG A 503 36.94 11.75 -6.79
C ARG A 503 38.40 11.31 -6.81
N GLN A 504 39.23 12.10 -7.48
CA GLN A 504 40.68 11.93 -7.42
C GLN A 504 41.18 12.38 -6.03
N SER A 505 41.80 11.44 -5.32
CA SER A 505 42.51 11.73 -4.07
C SER A 505 43.89 12.32 -4.41
N GLN A 506 44.12 13.60 -4.14
CA GLN A 506 45.45 14.21 -4.30
C GLN A 506 46.45 13.86 -3.19
N PHE A 507 46.13 12.94 -2.26
CA PHE A 507 47.00 12.62 -1.12
C PHE A 507 47.30 11.11 -0.97
N VAL A 508 48.58 10.81 -0.69
CA VAL A 508 49.15 9.46 -0.42
C VAL A 508 49.08 9.10 1.08
N ALA A 509 48.58 9.98 1.93
CA ALA A 509 48.55 9.75 3.37
C ALA A 509 47.47 8.71 3.75
N ARG A 510 47.91 7.50 4.14
CA ARG A 510 47.05 6.52 4.80
C ARG A 510 46.42 7.17 6.04
N PRO A 511 45.09 7.19 6.18
CA PRO A 511 44.50 7.54 7.46
C PRO A 511 45.02 6.55 8.51
N ALA A 512 45.46 7.06 9.66
CA ALA A 512 45.73 6.21 10.81
C ALA A 512 44.52 5.30 11.05
N LYS A 513 44.74 3.99 11.25
CA LYS A 513 43.66 3.08 11.61
C LYS A 513 43.00 3.61 12.87
N LEU A 514 41.83 4.22 12.73
CA LEU A 514 40.98 4.57 13.86
C LEU A 514 40.78 3.29 14.69
N PRO A 515 40.95 3.34 16.03
CA PRO A 515 40.49 2.26 16.87
C PRO A 515 39.02 2.02 16.54
N ARG A 516 38.61 0.76 16.37
CA ARG A 516 37.20 0.40 16.28
C ARG A 516 36.54 0.82 17.59
N CYS A 517 36.05 2.06 17.66
CA CYS A 517 35.15 2.47 18.71
C CYS A 517 33.89 1.65 18.45
N ALA A 518 33.63 0.66 19.32
CA ALA A 518 32.41 -0.11 19.32
C ALA A 518 31.27 0.79 19.78
N THR A 519 30.90 1.79 18.96
CA THR A 519 29.62 2.46 19.13
C THR A 519 28.56 1.46 18.71
N ASN A 520 27.83 1.00 19.72
CA ASN A 520 26.67 0.11 19.69
C ASN A 520 25.46 0.82 19.01
N GLN A 521 25.67 1.52 17.90
CA GLN A 521 24.58 2.13 17.16
C GLN A 521 23.92 1.05 16.28
N ALA A 522 22.68 0.71 16.62
CA ALA A 522 21.83 -0.22 15.88
C ALA A 522 21.49 0.27 14.46
N LEU A 523 21.73 1.55 14.15
CA LEU A 523 21.42 2.17 12.85
C LEU A 523 22.69 2.74 12.20
N SER A 524 22.96 2.35 10.96
CA SER A 524 24.04 2.85 10.10
C SER A 524 23.45 3.75 9.02
N ILE A 525 23.78 5.04 9.04
CA ILE A 525 23.34 6.00 8.01
C ILE A 525 24.35 6.00 6.85
N ILE A 526 23.86 5.87 5.61
CA ILE A 526 24.68 5.90 4.40
C ILE A 526 24.16 7.01 3.48
N TYR A 527 25.04 7.93 3.10
CA TYR A 527 24.70 9.01 2.17
C TYR A 527 24.89 8.57 0.71
N LEU A 528 23.97 8.99 -0.16
CA LEU A 528 24.00 8.82 -1.61
C LEU A 528 24.09 10.21 -2.30
N PRO A 529 24.72 10.33 -3.49
CA PRO A 529 25.40 9.28 -4.24
C PRO A 529 26.67 8.77 -3.54
N ARG A 530 27.09 7.54 -3.85
CA ARG A 530 28.32 6.96 -3.28
C ARG A 530 29.53 7.58 -3.97
N VAL A 531 30.51 8.01 -3.19
CA VAL A 531 31.77 8.58 -3.68
C VAL A 531 32.85 7.51 -3.69
N ARG A 532 33.47 7.27 -4.84
CA ARG A 532 34.64 6.39 -4.96
C ARG A 532 35.92 7.24 -4.98
N TYR A 533 36.80 6.98 -4.02
CA TYR A 533 38.14 7.57 -3.99
C TYR A 533 39.12 6.66 -4.72
N LEU A 534 39.74 7.16 -5.78
CA LEU A 534 40.77 6.43 -6.52
C LEU A 534 42.07 6.40 -5.72
N HIS A 535 42.32 5.29 -5.01
CA HIS A 535 43.64 4.94 -4.52
C HIS A 535 44.15 3.71 -5.30
N PRO A 536 45.33 3.76 -5.95
CA PRO A 536 45.96 2.54 -6.46
C PRO A 536 46.47 1.71 -5.27
N ASN A 537 45.61 0.85 -4.72
CA ASN A 537 46.01 -0.08 -3.67
C ASN A 537 46.41 -1.43 -4.27
N ILE A 538 47.65 -1.50 -4.76
CA ILE A 538 48.27 -2.69 -5.35
C ILE A 538 48.20 -3.89 -4.38
N GLY A 539 48.22 -3.66 -3.07
CA GLY A 539 48.10 -4.72 -2.06
C GLY A 539 46.70 -5.32 -1.94
N ALA A 540 45.64 -4.52 -2.11
CA ALA A 540 44.27 -5.03 -2.18
C ALA A 540 44.00 -5.74 -3.52
N PHE A 541 44.59 -5.23 -4.61
CA PHE A 541 44.55 -5.88 -5.92
C PHE A 541 45.22 -7.27 -5.88
N ASN A 542 46.40 -7.38 -5.26
CA ASN A 542 47.10 -8.66 -5.10
C ASN A 542 46.36 -9.63 -4.16
N LYS A 543 45.67 -9.14 -3.13
CA LYS A 543 44.82 -9.99 -2.25
C LYS A 543 43.55 -10.47 -2.95
N ALA A 544 42.94 -9.63 -3.77
CA ALA A 544 41.81 -10.03 -4.61
C ALA A 544 42.23 -11.07 -5.66
N LEU A 545 43.44 -10.93 -6.21
CA LEU A 545 44.05 -11.92 -7.11
C LEU A 545 44.39 -13.24 -6.40
N ALA A 546 44.74 -13.18 -5.11
CA ALA A 546 45.09 -14.33 -4.27
C ALA A 546 43.88 -15.01 -3.59
N GLY A 547 42.65 -14.53 -3.80
CA GLY A 547 41.42 -15.14 -3.25
C GLY A 547 41.11 -14.82 -1.78
N ASP A 548 41.95 -14.05 -1.08
CA ASP A 548 41.77 -13.72 0.34
C ASP A 548 40.83 -12.54 0.54
N THR A 549 39.52 -12.78 0.44
CA THR A 549 38.47 -11.81 0.80
C THR A 549 37.62 -12.33 1.96
N HIS A 550 38.07 -12.07 3.19
CA HIS A 550 37.20 -12.24 4.37
C HIS A 550 36.20 -11.08 4.44
N HIS A 551 34.96 -11.33 4.03
CA HIS A 551 33.86 -10.39 4.22
C HIS A 551 33.44 -10.33 5.70
N ALA A 552 33.12 -9.13 6.19
CA ALA A 552 32.56 -8.95 7.52
C ALA A 552 31.21 -9.68 7.66
N ALA A 553 30.98 -10.28 8.83
CA ALA A 553 29.79 -11.06 9.08
C ALA A 553 28.52 -10.19 9.03
N HIS A 554 27.48 -10.64 8.32
CA HIS A 554 26.19 -9.96 8.24
C HIS A 554 25.05 -10.94 8.01
N ASP A 555 23.87 -10.57 8.49
CA ASP A 555 22.63 -11.28 8.21
C ASP A 555 22.13 -10.92 6.80
N VAL A 556 21.70 -11.95 6.08
CA VAL A 556 21.16 -11.84 4.74
C VAL A 556 19.64 -11.92 4.85
N ASN A 557 18.94 -10.85 4.49
CA ASN A 557 17.47 -10.82 4.44
C ASN A 557 16.94 -11.80 3.38
N PRO A 558 15.70 -12.32 3.54
CA PRO A 558 15.06 -13.07 2.47
C PRO A 558 14.94 -12.21 1.22
N HIS A 559 15.49 -12.68 0.10
CA HIS A 559 15.43 -11.96 -1.18
C HIS A 559 15.56 -12.94 -2.36
N LEU A 560 15.30 -12.42 -3.55
CA LEU A 560 15.53 -13.13 -4.80
C LEU A 560 16.93 -12.79 -5.33
N ARG A 561 17.71 -13.80 -5.72
CA ARG A 561 19.00 -13.61 -6.40
C ARG A 561 18.98 -14.27 -7.77
N LYS A 562 19.75 -13.76 -8.72
CA LYS A 562 19.91 -14.42 -10.03
C LYS A 562 20.53 -15.81 -9.87
N ALA A 563 19.96 -16.79 -10.55
CA ALA A 563 20.45 -18.17 -10.63
C ALA A 563 19.86 -18.84 -11.88
N GLU A 564 20.60 -19.71 -12.56
CA GLU A 564 20.11 -20.39 -13.76
C GLU A 564 18.78 -21.13 -13.53
N LYS A 565 18.60 -21.75 -12.36
CA LYS A 565 17.36 -22.42 -11.99
C LYS A 565 17.17 -22.46 -10.47
N ALA A 566 15.95 -22.17 -10.00
CA ALA A 566 15.57 -22.44 -8.62
C ALA A 566 15.27 -23.94 -8.42
N SER A 567 15.83 -24.55 -7.37
CA SER A 567 15.42 -25.90 -6.96
C SER A 567 13.98 -25.90 -6.43
N ALA A 568 13.25 -27.01 -6.60
CA ALA A 568 11.89 -27.15 -6.07
C ALA A 568 11.81 -26.86 -4.56
N ALA A 569 12.83 -27.26 -3.78
CA ALA A 569 12.91 -26.94 -2.36
C ALA A 569 13.04 -25.43 -2.09
N GLN A 570 13.79 -24.70 -2.90
CA GLN A 570 13.88 -23.24 -2.79
C GLN A 570 12.59 -22.55 -3.21
N MET A 571 11.88 -23.07 -4.21
CA MET A 571 10.55 -22.56 -4.59
C MET A 571 9.53 -22.75 -3.46
N LEU A 572 9.51 -23.95 -2.84
CA LEU A 572 8.63 -24.27 -1.71
C LEU A 572 8.97 -23.43 -0.47
N LEU A 573 10.26 -23.19 -0.25
CA LEU A 573 10.72 -22.30 0.81
C LEU A 573 10.30 -20.85 0.54
N ALA A 574 10.46 -20.36 -0.69
CA ALA A 574 10.01 -19.03 -1.09
C ALA A 574 8.51 -18.85 -0.82
N MET A 575 7.69 -19.81 -1.25
CA MET A 575 6.24 -19.82 -1.00
C MET A 575 5.91 -19.72 0.49
N ARG A 576 6.64 -20.44 1.36
CA ARG A 576 6.44 -20.38 2.82
C ARG A 576 6.76 -19.00 3.41
N TYR A 577 7.66 -18.25 2.79
CA TYR A 577 7.97 -16.86 3.14
C TYR A 577 7.12 -15.83 2.38
N GLY A 578 6.18 -16.28 1.54
CA GLY A 578 5.31 -15.41 0.76
C GLY A 578 5.93 -14.83 -0.52
N PHE A 579 7.07 -15.35 -0.99
CA PHE A 579 7.73 -14.89 -2.21
C PHE A 579 7.35 -15.76 -3.42
N SER A 580 7.08 -15.11 -4.55
CA SER A 580 7.14 -15.73 -5.88
C SER A 580 8.58 -15.67 -6.42
N VAL A 581 9.06 -16.72 -7.07
CA VAL A 581 10.42 -16.78 -7.63
C VAL A 581 10.34 -16.70 -9.16
N PRO A 582 10.78 -15.59 -9.79
CA PRO A 582 10.79 -15.45 -11.25
C PRO A 582 11.81 -16.37 -11.94
N ARG A 583 11.67 -16.53 -13.26
CA ARG A 583 12.63 -17.29 -14.07
C ARG A 583 14.02 -16.64 -13.98
N GLY A 584 15.06 -17.46 -13.86
CA GLY A 584 16.44 -16.95 -13.72
C GLY A 584 16.76 -16.41 -12.33
N TYR A 585 15.88 -16.63 -11.34
CA TYR A 585 16.12 -16.30 -9.93
C TYR A 585 16.02 -17.54 -9.04
N THR A 586 16.55 -17.43 -7.84
CA THR A 586 16.34 -18.37 -6.73
C THR A 586 16.09 -17.60 -5.45
N PHE A 587 15.32 -18.20 -4.55
CA PHE A 587 15.10 -17.64 -3.23
C PHE A 587 16.32 -17.83 -2.35
N VAL A 588 16.72 -16.75 -1.68
CA VAL A 588 17.75 -16.79 -0.66
C VAL A 588 17.05 -16.73 0.67
N ARG A 589 17.02 -17.86 1.38
CA ARG A 589 16.52 -17.90 2.75
C ARG A 589 17.35 -16.97 3.64
N PRO A 590 16.74 -16.41 4.71
CA PRO A 590 17.50 -15.66 5.67
C PRO A 590 18.57 -16.56 6.28
N HIS A 591 19.81 -16.10 6.26
CA HIS A 591 20.95 -16.83 6.81
C HIS A 591 22.06 -15.87 7.20
N ARG A 592 22.92 -16.33 8.10
CA ARG A 592 24.07 -15.58 8.61
C ARG A 592 25.30 -15.95 7.81
N ARG A 593 26.07 -14.95 7.35
CA ARG A 593 27.34 -15.16 6.64
C ARG A 593 28.48 -14.65 7.51
N GLY A 594 29.48 -15.49 7.83
CA GLY A 594 30.72 -15.13 8.57
C GLY A 594 30.70 -15.44 10.09
N ASP A 595 31.90 -15.63 10.67
CA ASP A 595 32.13 -16.03 12.06
C ASP A 595 32.40 -14.82 12.97
N ALA A 596 31.39 -14.00 13.29
CA ALA A 596 31.41 -13.13 14.47
C ALA A 596 30.03 -12.50 14.75
N VAL A 597 29.67 -12.42 16.03
CA VAL A 597 28.47 -11.75 16.54
C VAL A 597 28.67 -10.24 16.47
N ALA A 598 28.28 -9.61 15.36
CA ALA A 598 27.91 -8.20 15.34
C ALA A 598 26.38 -8.10 15.42
N GLN A 599 25.85 -7.22 16.29
CA GLN A 599 24.42 -6.90 16.31
C GLN A 599 23.99 -6.36 14.94
N GLU A 600 22.80 -6.74 14.50
CA GLU A 600 22.19 -6.37 13.22
C GLU A 600 22.13 -4.82 13.12
N ARG A 601 22.96 -4.24 12.26
CA ARG A 601 22.96 -2.78 12.01
C ARG A 601 21.98 -2.48 10.88
N GLN A 602 20.83 -1.91 11.20
CA GLN A 602 19.87 -1.42 10.21
C GLN A 602 20.53 -0.32 9.37
N ARG A 603 20.55 -0.48 8.05
CA ARG A 603 21.11 0.53 7.12
C ARG A 603 20.01 1.46 6.65
N LEU A 604 20.15 2.74 6.95
CA LEU A 604 19.28 3.80 6.46
C LEU A 604 20.03 4.65 5.45
N TYR A 605 19.49 4.80 4.25
CA TYR A 605 20.11 5.62 3.20
C TYR A 605 19.56 7.05 3.23
N ARG A 606 20.35 8.03 2.82
CA ARG A 606 19.94 9.43 2.61
C ARG A 606 20.48 9.91 1.27
N SER A 607 19.59 10.23 0.32
CA SER A 607 20.01 10.81 -0.97
C SER A 607 20.06 12.33 -0.88
N ARG A 608 21.21 12.91 -1.23
CA ARG A 608 21.39 14.37 -1.34
C ARG A 608 20.63 14.92 -2.55
N SER A 609 20.61 14.19 -3.66
CA SER A 609 19.89 14.59 -4.88
C SER A 609 18.38 14.62 -4.66
N ALA A 610 17.81 13.57 -4.07
CA ALA A 610 16.39 13.51 -3.73
C ALA A 610 16.01 14.59 -2.72
N SER A 611 16.86 14.82 -1.71
CA SER A 611 16.69 15.93 -0.77
C SER A 611 16.67 17.27 -1.50
N ALA A 612 17.61 17.52 -2.43
CA ALA A 612 17.65 18.77 -3.18
C ALA A 612 16.36 19.01 -4.00
N ILE A 613 15.79 17.98 -4.61
CA ILE A 613 14.48 18.07 -5.31
C ILE A 613 13.40 18.55 -4.34
N LEU A 614 13.28 17.94 -3.16
CA LEU A 614 12.29 18.32 -2.15
C LEU A 614 12.42 19.78 -1.70
N TYR A 615 13.64 20.30 -1.64
CA TYR A 615 13.89 21.61 -1.03
C TYR A 615 14.07 22.76 -1.99
N ARG A 616 14.36 22.49 -3.26
CA ARG A 616 14.65 23.51 -4.28
C ARG A 616 13.73 23.44 -5.48
N ALA A 617 13.12 22.29 -5.76
CA ALA A 617 12.25 22.12 -6.92
C ALA A 617 10.76 22.11 -6.53
N LEU A 618 10.42 22.17 -5.24
CA LEU A 618 9.04 22.27 -4.76
C LEU A 618 8.67 23.73 -4.45
N ALA A 619 7.75 24.29 -5.23
CA ALA A 619 7.17 25.62 -4.98
C ALA A 619 6.32 25.63 -3.70
N LYS A 620 5.67 24.50 -3.40
CA LYS A 620 4.90 24.27 -2.18
C LYS A 620 5.04 22.80 -1.75
N ALA A 621 5.34 22.57 -0.47
CA ALA A 621 5.52 21.24 0.11
C ALA A 621 4.53 21.03 1.27
N PRO A 622 4.06 19.79 1.52
CA PRO A 622 3.15 19.50 2.63
C PRO A 622 3.75 19.87 3.99
N SER A 623 2.92 20.23 4.96
CA SER A 623 3.40 20.54 6.33
C SER A 623 4.19 19.37 6.93
N GLY A 624 5.36 19.66 7.52
CA GLY A 624 6.25 18.64 8.09
C GLY A 624 7.12 17.88 7.10
N SER A 625 7.15 18.24 5.81
CA SER A 625 7.99 17.62 4.74
C SER A 625 9.45 18.09 4.72
N ARG A 626 9.97 18.62 5.84
CA ARG A 626 11.34 19.12 5.94
C ARG A 626 12.10 18.41 7.05
N PRO A 627 13.07 17.55 6.71
CA PRO A 627 13.96 16.94 7.68
C PRO A 627 14.65 18.02 8.51
N ALA A 628 14.50 17.92 9.83
CA ALA A 628 14.99 18.92 10.79
C ALA A 628 16.49 19.26 10.64
N TRP A 629 17.29 18.40 10.01
CA TRP A 629 18.70 18.67 9.74
C TRP A 629 18.93 19.71 8.64
N PHE A 630 18.04 19.81 7.66
CA PHE A 630 18.16 20.76 6.56
C PHE A 630 17.66 22.15 6.94
N ASP A 631 16.53 22.24 7.66
CA ASP A 631 16.10 23.51 8.26
C ASP A 631 17.17 24.02 9.23
N PHE A 632 17.81 23.14 10.00
CA PHE A 632 18.93 23.51 10.84
C PHE A 632 20.13 24.06 10.04
N GLU A 633 20.53 23.45 8.92
CA GLU A 633 21.58 24.00 8.05
C GLU A 633 21.21 25.41 7.52
N LYS A 634 19.95 25.63 7.14
CA LYS A 634 19.46 26.96 6.72
C LYS A 634 19.46 27.96 7.86
N ASP A 635 19.01 27.56 9.05
CA ASP A 635 19.00 28.40 10.24
C ASP A 635 20.44 28.81 10.60
N VAL A 636 21.39 27.89 10.52
CA VAL A 636 22.81 28.17 10.74
C VAL A 636 23.33 29.18 9.72
N ALA A 637 23.03 28.98 8.43
CA ALA A 637 23.42 29.93 7.39
C ALA A 637 22.82 31.33 7.63
N ALA A 638 21.53 31.41 7.99
CA ALA A 638 20.85 32.66 8.28
C ALA A 638 21.45 33.39 9.49
N VAL A 639 21.71 32.67 10.59
CA VAL A 639 22.36 33.24 11.78
C VAL A 639 23.77 33.73 11.44
N LEU A 640 24.56 32.98 10.68
CA LEU A 640 25.90 33.41 10.25
C LEU A 640 25.84 34.66 9.36
N SER A 641 24.89 34.75 8.43
CA SER A 641 24.66 35.96 7.63
C SER A 641 24.30 37.17 8.49
N GLN A 642 23.41 37.00 9.47
CA GLN A 642 23.04 38.09 10.40
C GLN A 642 24.21 38.49 11.32
N MET A 643 25.17 37.60 11.54
CA MET A 643 26.42 37.90 12.24
C MET A 643 27.46 38.60 11.37
N GLY A 644 27.14 38.92 10.11
CA GLY A 644 28.02 39.64 9.19
C GLY A 644 28.90 38.75 8.31
N LEU A 645 28.68 37.43 8.30
CA LEU A 645 29.42 36.52 7.42
C LEU A 645 28.70 36.39 6.07
N ARG A 646 29.40 36.69 4.97
CA ARG A 646 28.89 36.44 3.62
C ARG A 646 28.96 34.95 3.30
N ILE A 647 27.83 34.33 3.00
CA ILE A 647 27.78 32.92 2.60
C ILE A 647 28.30 32.80 1.17
N ILE A 648 29.43 32.11 0.99
CA ILE A 648 30.05 31.88 -0.33
C ILE A 648 29.38 30.69 -1.02
N HIS A 649 29.15 29.60 -0.28
CA HIS A 649 28.38 28.47 -0.78
C HIS A 649 27.67 27.74 0.38
N GLN A 650 26.52 27.16 0.07
CA GLN A 650 25.85 26.16 0.90
C GLN A 650 25.86 24.86 0.09
N ALA A 651 26.31 23.75 0.69
CA ALA A 651 26.70 22.51 0.00
C ALA A 651 25.56 21.72 -0.68
N ALA A 652 24.45 22.38 -1.01
CA ALA A 652 23.45 21.88 -1.92
C ALA A 652 23.77 22.22 -3.40
N SER A 653 24.84 22.95 -3.74
CA SER A 653 25.29 23.14 -5.14
C SER A 653 26.49 22.24 -5.50
N ARG A 654 26.24 21.18 -6.26
CA ARG A 654 27.09 20.43 -7.22
C ARG A 654 28.55 20.01 -6.88
N ASN A 655 29.22 20.54 -5.86
CA ASN A 655 30.57 20.15 -5.45
C ASN A 655 30.56 19.91 -3.94
N GLY A 656 30.30 18.67 -3.52
CA GLY A 656 30.22 18.32 -2.10
C GLY A 656 31.60 18.32 -1.45
N ASP A 657 32.08 19.45 -0.98
CA ASP A 657 33.42 19.58 -0.40
C ASP A 657 33.51 18.93 0.99
N GLY A 658 34.02 17.69 1.05
CA GLY A 658 34.66 17.11 2.23
C GLY A 658 33.92 17.06 3.58
N GLY A 659 32.60 17.20 3.65
CA GLY A 659 31.87 17.17 4.93
C GLY A 659 31.70 18.53 5.60
N VAL A 660 31.85 19.62 4.82
CA VAL A 660 31.49 20.99 5.17
C VAL A 660 30.14 21.32 4.55
N ASP A 661 29.22 21.83 5.36
CA ASP A 661 27.83 22.09 4.97
C ASP A 661 27.64 23.56 4.53
N ILE A 662 28.38 24.49 5.14
CA ILE A 662 28.36 25.93 4.82
C ILE A 662 29.79 26.45 4.70
N TYR A 663 30.06 27.25 3.67
CA TYR A 663 31.31 27.98 3.51
C TYR A 663 31.03 29.48 3.52
N ALA A 664 31.62 30.21 4.46
CA ALA A 664 31.28 31.60 4.73
C ALA A 664 32.54 32.46 4.90
N HIS A 665 32.52 33.70 4.42
CA HIS A 665 33.59 34.69 4.57
C HIS A 665 33.14 35.78 5.52
N ASP A 666 33.89 35.92 6.60
CA ASP A 666 33.82 37.07 7.50
C ASP A 666 34.64 38.19 6.87
N GLU A 667 33.96 39.15 6.23
CA GLU A 667 34.61 40.28 5.56
C GLU A 667 35.25 41.27 6.54
N ALA A 668 34.78 41.31 7.79
CA ALA A 668 35.30 42.21 8.81
C ALA A 668 36.64 41.73 9.38
N GLU A 669 36.80 40.41 9.54
CA GLU A 669 38.05 39.80 10.01
C GLU A 669 38.94 39.27 8.88
N ASP A 670 38.48 39.36 7.63
CA ASP A 670 39.04 38.72 6.43
C ASP A 670 39.36 37.23 6.65
N ARG A 671 38.37 36.49 7.15
CA ARG A 671 38.51 35.07 7.53
C ARG A 671 37.46 34.21 6.87
N VAL A 672 37.87 33.03 6.43
CA VAL A 672 36.94 32.08 5.82
C VAL A 672 36.67 30.91 6.76
N TRP A 673 35.40 30.50 6.82
CA TRP A 673 34.88 29.49 7.72
C TRP A 673 34.31 28.32 6.93
N ALA A 674 34.79 27.13 7.26
CA ALA A 674 34.20 25.86 6.84
C ALA A 674 33.36 25.31 8.00
N VAL A 675 32.05 25.31 7.83
CA VAL A 675 31.08 24.99 8.90
C VAL A 675 30.44 23.63 8.64
N GLN A 676 30.44 22.76 9.65
CA GLN A 676 29.72 21.48 9.65
C GLN A 676 28.54 21.54 10.64
N CYS A 677 27.35 21.16 10.17
CA CYS A 677 26.11 21.16 10.93
C CYS A 677 25.75 19.73 11.35
N LYS A 678 25.48 19.52 12.65
CA LYS A 678 25.03 18.23 13.20
C LYS A 678 23.70 18.39 13.94
N CYS A 679 22.59 18.09 13.26
CA CYS A 679 21.27 18.05 13.88
C CYS A 679 21.04 16.70 14.59
N TYR A 680 21.46 16.63 15.86
CA TYR A 680 21.33 15.46 16.72
C TYR A 680 20.24 15.66 17.76
N ALA A 681 19.65 14.56 18.24
CA ALA A 681 18.75 14.58 19.40
C ALA A 681 19.51 15.09 20.64
N SER A 682 18.81 15.77 21.57
CA SER A 682 19.43 16.37 22.76
C SER A 682 20.25 15.39 23.62
N ALA A 683 19.86 14.11 23.63
CA ALA A 683 20.57 13.04 24.34
C ALA A 683 21.84 12.53 23.63
N GLN A 684 22.00 12.79 22.32
CA GLN A 684 23.13 12.33 21.52
C GLN A 684 24.17 13.45 21.38
N LYS A 685 25.31 13.29 22.06
CA LYS A 685 26.40 14.29 22.03
C LYS A 685 27.35 14.10 20.84
N VAL A 686 27.96 15.19 20.39
CA VAL A 686 29.02 15.18 19.36
C VAL A 686 30.34 14.66 19.95
N GLY A 687 30.94 13.68 19.28
CA GLY A 687 32.20 13.03 19.67
C GLY A 687 33.46 13.65 19.05
N PRO A 688 34.66 13.29 19.53
CA PRO A 688 35.94 13.80 19.01
C PRO A 688 36.23 13.40 17.56
N ASP A 689 35.61 12.31 17.08
CA ASP A 689 35.71 11.82 15.72
C ASP A 689 35.23 12.84 14.69
N VAL A 690 34.11 13.51 14.96
CA VAL A 690 33.55 14.57 14.10
C VAL A 690 34.51 15.77 14.00
N VAL A 691 35.16 16.13 15.11
CA VAL A 691 36.14 17.23 15.17
C VAL A 691 37.36 16.92 14.29
N ARG A 692 37.91 15.70 14.41
CA ARG A 692 39.06 15.27 13.60
C ARG A 692 38.71 15.15 12.12
N GLU A 693 37.48 14.73 11.81
CA GLU A 693 36.98 14.67 10.43
C GLU A 693 36.98 16.07 9.80
N LEU A 694 36.39 17.06 10.47
CA LEU A 694 36.38 18.44 9.96
C LEU A 694 37.81 19.00 9.83
N ALA A 695 38.66 18.80 10.83
CA ALA A 695 40.05 19.24 10.77
C ALA A 695 40.80 18.66 9.57
N GLY A 696 40.58 17.37 9.26
CA GLY A 696 41.14 16.72 8.09
C GLY A 696 40.63 17.30 6.76
N SER A 697 39.43 17.87 6.76
CA SER A 697 38.81 18.48 5.57
C SER A 697 39.24 19.92 5.30
N LEU A 698 39.68 20.66 6.32
CA LEU A 698 40.12 22.06 6.18
C LEU A 698 41.28 22.24 5.19
N HIS A 699 42.12 21.23 5.02
CA HIS A 699 43.26 21.27 4.08
C HIS A 699 42.85 21.35 2.60
N ARG A 700 41.56 21.16 2.28
CA ARG A 700 41.02 21.30 0.92
C ARG A 700 40.55 22.72 0.61
N TYR A 701 40.55 23.59 1.60
CA TYR A 701 40.13 24.97 1.48
C TYR A 701 41.36 25.89 1.42
N PRO A 702 41.20 27.12 0.91
CA PRO A 702 42.23 28.16 0.96
C PRO A 702 42.96 28.21 2.31
N GLU A 703 44.27 28.40 2.24
CA GLU A 703 45.13 28.48 3.41
C GLU A 703 44.63 29.59 4.35
N GLY A 704 44.49 29.27 5.65
CA GLY A 704 43.87 30.16 6.63
C GLY A 704 42.39 29.91 6.92
N THR A 705 41.73 28.97 6.21
CA THR A 705 40.33 28.59 6.50
C THR A 705 40.18 27.95 7.88
N ARG A 706 39.24 28.42 8.69
CA ARG A 706 38.94 27.91 10.04
C ARG A 706 37.74 26.97 10.05
N GLY A 707 37.78 25.97 10.92
CA GLY A 707 36.66 25.03 11.10
C GLY A 707 35.65 25.50 12.14
N MET A 708 34.37 25.26 11.88
CA MET A 708 33.29 25.46 12.84
C MET A 708 32.34 24.26 12.85
N ILE A 709 31.92 23.80 14.02
CA ILE A 709 30.89 22.77 14.18
C ILE A 709 29.72 23.36 14.94
N VAL A 710 28.52 23.24 14.36
CA VAL A 710 27.27 23.72 14.96
C VAL A 710 26.33 22.53 15.16
N THR A 711 25.75 22.37 16.36
CA THR A 711 24.84 21.26 16.67
C THR A 711 23.60 21.71 17.44
N THR A 712 22.48 21.01 17.23
CA THR A 712 21.25 21.14 18.06
C THR A 712 21.40 20.46 19.43
N SER A 713 22.47 19.70 19.64
CA SER A 713 22.74 18.91 20.85
C SER A 713 23.84 19.57 21.70
N SER A 714 24.73 18.76 22.32
CA SER A 714 25.90 19.22 23.07
C SER A 714 27.15 18.42 22.69
N PHE A 715 28.33 18.90 23.06
CA PHE A 715 29.60 18.22 22.81
C PHE A 715 29.99 17.32 23.99
N THR A 716 30.71 16.24 23.70
CA THR A 716 31.41 15.46 24.74
C THR A 716 32.65 16.23 25.23
N ALA A 717 33.11 15.94 26.46
CA ALA A 717 34.31 16.58 27.00
C ALA A 717 35.54 16.38 26.09
N GLY A 718 35.75 15.15 25.61
CA GLY A 718 36.82 14.85 24.66
C GLY A 718 36.69 15.57 23.32
N ALA A 719 35.47 15.87 22.85
CA ALA A 719 35.29 16.65 21.62
C ALA A 719 35.67 18.13 21.82
N LEU A 720 35.38 18.69 22.99
CA LEU A 720 35.78 20.07 23.33
C LEU A 720 37.30 20.18 23.49
N GLU A 721 37.94 19.22 24.15
CA GLU A 721 39.40 19.15 24.27
C GLU A 721 40.06 19.05 22.90
N GLU A 722 39.57 18.15 22.04
CA GLU A 722 40.09 17.99 20.68
C GLU A 722 39.88 19.24 19.82
N ALA A 723 38.70 19.88 19.93
CA ALA A 723 38.38 21.10 19.18
C ALA A 723 39.27 22.27 19.60
N ALA A 724 39.62 22.37 20.89
CA ALA A 724 40.58 23.35 21.39
C ALA A 724 41.99 23.12 20.80
N VAL A 725 42.45 21.86 20.76
CA VAL A 725 43.76 21.51 20.19
C VAL A 725 43.82 21.80 18.68
N LEU A 726 42.75 21.49 17.95
CA LEU A 726 42.68 21.66 16.49
C LEU A 726 42.16 23.05 16.06
N ASN A 727 41.93 23.96 17.00
CA ASN A 727 41.42 25.32 16.78
C ASN A 727 40.10 25.36 15.97
N ILE A 728 39.22 24.39 16.23
CA ILE A 728 37.87 24.31 15.66
C ILE A 728 36.88 25.00 16.60
N LYS A 729 36.09 25.93 16.07
CA LYS A 729 35.04 26.60 16.83
C LYS A 729 33.85 25.67 17.02
N THR A 730 33.33 25.58 18.24
CA THR A 730 32.14 24.77 18.56
C THR A 730 30.99 25.67 18.98
N ILE A 731 29.79 25.36 18.50
CA ILE A 731 28.54 26.03 18.86
C ILE A 731 27.51 24.95 19.20
N ASP A 732 27.17 24.84 20.48
CA ASP A 732 26.14 23.90 20.95
C ASP A 732 24.72 24.47 20.79
N GLY A 733 23.70 23.66 21.07
CA GLY A 733 22.30 24.05 20.84
C GLY A 733 21.87 25.28 21.65
N LEU A 734 22.36 25.45 22.88
CA LEU A 734 22.02 26.61 23.71
C LEU A 734 22.73 27.87 23.21
N GLN A 735 24.00 27.74 22.83
CA GLN A 735 24.78 28.82 22.24
C GLN A 735 24.17 29.26 20.90
N PHE A 736 23.72 28.33 20.07
CA PHE A 736 23.07 28.63 18.79
C PHE A 736 21.78 29.44 18.97
N ILE A 737 20.91 29.05 19.92
CA ILE A 737 19.69 29.80 20.25
C ILE A 737 20.03 31.21 20.75
N ALA A 738 21.06 31.35 21.58
CA ALA A 738 21.50 32.65 22.09
C ALA A 738 22.03 33.56 20.96
N LEU A 739 22.76 33.00 19.99
CA LEU A 739 23.24 33.72 18.82
C LEU A 739 22.08 34.21 17.94
N GLY A 740 21.08 33.36 17.68
CA GLY A 740 19.88 33.75 16.92
C GLY A 740 19.10 34.92 17.58
N LYS A 741 18.92 34.88 18.91
CA LYS A 741 18.28 35.98 19.66
C LYS A 741 19.08 37.28 19.61
N LYS A 742 20.41 37.20 19.63
CA LYS A 742 21.30 38.36 19.59
C LYS A 742 21.34 38.98 18.18
N ALA A 743 21.37 38.14 17.15
CA ALA A 743 21.36 38.54 15.76
C ALA A 743 20.03 39.23 15.36
N GLY A 744 18.89 38.74 15.86
CA GLY A 744 17.59 39.40 15.70
C GLY A 744 17.51 40.81 16.30
N LYS A 745 18.13 41.03 17.48
CA LYS A 745 18.21 42.36 18.10
C LYS A 745 19.10 43.36 17.36
N ILE A 746 20.16 42.88 16.70
CA ILE A 746 21.07 43.72 15.89
C ILE A 746 20.39 44.19 14.60
N ALA A 747 19.57 43.32 13.98
CA ALA A 747 18.77 43.67 12.82
C ALA A 747 17.69 44.74 13.14
N GLU A 748 17.05 44.66 14.31
CA GLU A 748 16.10 45.67 14.80
C GLU A 748 16.78 47.01 15.16
N SER A 749 18.03 47.01 15.65
CA SER A 749 18.73 48.27 15.92
C SER A 749 19.23 49.00 14.67
N ASN A 750 19.53 48.27 13.59
CA ASN A 750 19.98 48.86 12.31
C ASN A 750 18.83 49.39 11.44
N SER A 751 17.58 48.96 11.67
CA SER A 751 16.39 49.48 10.97
C SER A 751 15.84 50.79 11.57
N TYR A 752 16.30 51.18 12.77
CA TYR A 752 15.97 52.47 13.42
C TYR A 752 17.03 53.57 13.19
N SER A 753 18.12 53.26 12.48
CA SER A 753 19.20 54.21 12.18
C SER A 753 19.44 54.43 10.67
N ALA A 754 18.44 54.17 9.83
CA ALA A 754 18.45 54.46 8.39
C ALA A 754 17.48 55.60 8.05
#